data_AF-G0L8L5-F1
#
_entry.id   AF-G0L8L5-F1
#
_cell.length_a   1.000
_cell.length_b   1.000
_cell.length_c   1.000
_cell.angle_alpha   90.00
_cell.angle_beta   90.00
_cell.angle_gamma   90.00
#
_symmetry.space_group_name_H-M   'P 1'
#
loop_
_entity.id
_entity.type
_entity.pdbx_description
1 polymer ?
#
loop_
_entity_poly.entity_id
_entity_poly.type
_entity_poly.pdbx_seq_one_letter_code
_entity_poly.pdbx_strand_id
1 'polypeptide(L)'
;MTKSSTNPFFTSLLLLLFLSLTRVAAQEPVKVFILAGQSNMQGHGEMEKGEKGNLKWVVANDKNGEFQHLKSKDGKWSERDDVFIYTWDKFDAIKTGRLSTGYGAFKHTIGPELEFGNVMGDHFKNKVLLIKTAWGGKSLAVDFCPPSAAGEQGYNRVPSQPKDTGYYYVQMMSTVYKVLRNLDQYVPGYKGEGYEVSGFGWHQGWNDRANKKANAAYESNLKHLIKDVRNDLGSPELPFVIATTGMKGWEDKNPLGLSLMNAQLAMADYPEFKENVAVVETRDFWRDIEDSPSKQIYHWCRNAESYLLVGKSMANAMLDLLDSNKKFKPVVKHVATYNSDYLTPTPPMGWNSWNAFEKDIDEKKIMNMADIMVTSGMRDAGYEYLVIDDAWMAAERNEAGQLVADPVKFPGGMKAIGDYIHSKGLKYGIYECRGDLTCQNLPGSFEHEQTDMDSFASWGVDYIKLDACFAIKNGRLSSEDLDVYHQAIVHTRRPMVLSISDFGSGAWAWGGKNYGQLWRTSGDIYPTIRSVYNCANTSGGDGSIHPAFQGLWQFAGPDSWNDPDMLQVGNLKTTLEDKVHFSLWSILAAPIMAGNDLSKMTEETKKILLAAEVIAINQDARAHQGYKVFDKDSVEIYNKPLSDGTTAVLMLNKGSKKTDITVQFNTIGLQGKQKVRDVWLKNDLGEFDNSFTANGLGKHEHVLLKIGSKGATPVKGPAPIPEEAYTVTQAGITYLSDIYYMLKKGNAPVMDANFNGKPIKIKGRKYKKGLGAKSKSSTMYRLNGKAARFKAIVSLDKSSPKDATGQFKVMVEERFGGRVLFDSKKMKRGDKIEIDIDVKGLDFILLEFTGKKVFGNWGDAHVIAP
;
A
#
# COMPACT_ATOMS: atom_id res chain seq x y z
N MET A 1 -28.82 53.86 -56.47
CA MET A 1 -28.72 52.81 -57.51
C MET A 1 -27.54 51.94 -57.07
N THR A 2 -27.61 50.65 -56.79
CA THR A 2 -28.46 49.53 -57.23
C THR A 2 -28.03 48.36 -56.33
N LYS A 3 -28.97 47.47 -56.00
CA LYS A 3 -28.74 46.20 -55.29
C LYS A 3 -27.67 45.34 -55.99
N SER A 4 -26.84 44.65 -55.21
CA SER A 4 -26.12 43.45 -55.64
C SER A 4 -26.04 42.47 -54.46
N SER A 5 -26.70 41.34 -54.64
CA SER A 5 -26.79 40.17 -53.77
C SER A 5 -25.45 39.43 -53.67
N THR A 6 -25.09 38.99 -52.47
CA THR A 6 -24.14 37.88 -52.27
C THR A 6 -24.75 36.83 -51.35
N ASN A 7 -24.81 35.62 -51.89
CA ASN A 7 -25.39 34.37 -51.39
C ASN A 7 -24.86 33.92 -50.01
N PRO A 8 -25.70 33.31 -49.15
CA PRO A 8 -25.28 32.76 -47.85
C PRO A 8 -24.75 31.32 -47.96
N PHE A 9 -24.01 30.99 -49.02
CA PHE A 9 -23.53 29.62 -49.28
C PHE A 9 -22.03 29.40 -49.00
N PHE A 10 -21.31 30.42 -48.54
CA PHE A 10 -19.85 30.33 -48.32
C PHE A 10 -19.39 30.26 -46.86
N THR A 11 -20.28 30.40 -45.88
CA THR A 11 -19.96 30.26 -44.45
C THR A 11 -20.22 28.87 -43.87
N SER A 12 -20.83 27.96 -44.63
CA SER A 12 -21.06 26.57 -44.18
C SER A 12 -19.98 25.57 -44.62
N LEU A 13 -19.10 25.94 -45.56
CA LEU A 13 -18.05 25.02 -46.04
C LEU A 13 -16.73 25.12 -45.25
N LEU A 14 -16.45 26.25 -44.59
CA LEU A 14 -15.29 26.38 -43.69
C LEU A 14 -15.52 25.78 -42.29
N LEU A 15 -16.77 25.58 -41.87
CA LEU A 15 -17.08 24.93 -40.60
C LEU A 15 -17.09 23.39 -40.69
N LEU A 16 -17.11 22.82 -41.89
CA LEU A 16 -17.05 21.37 -42.14
C LEU A 16 -15.62 20.85 -42.39
N LEU A 17 -14.64 21.74 -42.58
CA LEU A 17 -13.23 21.39 -42.80
C LEU A 17 -12.35 21.45 -41.53
N PHE A 18 -12.88 21.93 -40.40
CA PHE A 18 -12.24 21.82 -39.07
C PHE A 18 -12.90 20.77 -38.16
N LEU A 19 -13.80 19.96 -38.71
CA LEU A 19 -14.39 18.78 -38.07
C LEU A 19 -13.92 17.47 -38.71
N SER A 20 -12.76 17.46 -39.38
CA SER A 20 -11.94 16.24 -39.44
C SER A 20 -11.32 16.02 -38.07
N LEU A 21 -12.18 15.69 -37.10
CA LEU A 21 -11.80 14.95 -35.91
C LEU A 21 -10.89 13.82 -36.39
N THR A 22 -9.61 13.88 -36.02
CA THR A 22 -8.87 12.65 -35.79
C THR A 22 -9.68 11.91 -34.74
N ARG A 23 -10.62 11.05 -35.18
CA ARG A 23 -11.04 9.91 -34.38
C ARG A 23 -9.74 9.17 -34.12
N VAL A 24 -9.10 9.46 -32.98
CA VAL A 24 -8.21 8.49 -32.37
C VAL A 24 -9.11 7.28 -32.21
N ALA A 25 -8.90 6.25 -33.04
CA ALA A 25 -9.66 5.01 -32.95
C ALA A 25 -9.56 4.56 -31.49
N ALA A 26 -10.70 4.37 -30.83
CA ALA A 26 -10.70 3.83 -29.48
C ALA A 26 -9.91 2.51 -29.53
N GLN A 27 -8.83 2.45 -28.76
CA GLN A 27 -7.93 1.30 -28.75
C GLN A 27 -8.72 0.12 -28.15
N GLU A 28 -8.72 -1.03 -28.83
CA GLU A 28 -9.53 -2.18 -28.41
C GLU A 28 -8.90 -2.88 -27.19
N PRO A 29 -9.69 -3.49 -26.28
CA PRO A 29 -9.17 -4.10 -25.05
C PRO A 29 -8.17 -5.22 -25.35
N VAL A 30 -7.19 -5.40 -24.46
CA VAL A 30 -6.19 -6.48 -24.58
C VAL A 30 -6.85 -7.84 -24.37
N LYS A 31 -6.63 -8.80 -25.28
CA LYS A 31 -7.08 -10.20 -25.13
C LYS A 31 -6.05 -10.96 -24.32
N VAL A 32 -6.45 -11.55 -23.19
CA VAL A 32 -5.55 -12.24 -22.26
C VAL A 32 -5.82 -13.73 -22.27
N PHE A 33 -4.78 -14.52 -22.54
CA PHE A 33 -4.82 -15.98 -22.47
C PHE A 33 -3.84 -16.48 -21.41
N ILE A 34 -4.32 -17.38 -20.56
CA ILE A 34 -3.52 -17.96 -19.47
C ILE A 34 -3.08 -19.36 -19.91
N LEU A 35 -1.78 -19.63 -19.90
CA LEU A 35 -1.21 -20.94 -20.23
C LEU A 35 -0.56 -21.53 -18.98
N ALA A 36 -1.12 -22.61 -18.44
CA ALA A 36 -0.68 -23.17 -17.17
C ALA A 36 -0.38 -24.68 -17.26
N GLY A 37 0.47 -25.15 -16.35
CA GLY A 37 0.75 -26.56 -16.20
C GLY A 37 2.15 -26.83 -15.68
N GLN A 38 2.67 -28.03 -15.98
CA GLN A 38 3.99 -28.44 -15.53
C GLN A 38 5.08 -28.31 -16.62
N SER A 39 6.14 -29.11 -16.59
CA SER A 39 7.23 -29.07 -17.59
C SER A 39 6.76 -29.21 -19.04
N ASN A 40 5.62 -29.86 -19.26
CA ASN A 40 4.97 -29.93 -20.57
C ASN A 40 4.53 -28.55 -21.09
N MET A 41 3.96 -27.69 -20.24
CA MET A 41 3.65 -26.30 -20.59
C MET A 41 4.89 -25.40 -20.57
N GLN A 42 5.88 -25.66 -19.70
CA GLN A 42 7.10 -24.83 -19.63
C GLN A 42 7.81 -24.74 -20.98
N GLY A 43 7.89 -25.85 -21.72
CA GLY A 43 8.48 -25.90 -23.06
C GLY A 43 9.96 -26.24 -23.07
N HIS A 44 10.28 -27.46 -23.50
CA HIS A 44 11.65 -27.96 -23.59
C HIS A 44 12.14 -28.20 -25.02
N GLY A 45 11.37 -27.78 -26.03
CA GLY A 45 11.72 -27.93 -27.45
C GLY A 45 13.00 -27.18 -27.76
N GLU A 46 14.03 -27.89 -28.22
CA GLU A 46 15.35 -27.30 -28.50
C GLU A 46 15.28 -26.38 -29.72
N MET A 47 15.90 -25.20 -29.63
CA MET A 47 15.93 -24.28 -30.77
C MET A 47 16.99 -24.67 -31.80
N GLU A 48 18.20 -25.01 -31.35
CA GLU A 48 19.35 -25.24 -32.24
C GLU A 48 20.22 -26.45 -31.87
N LYS A 49 20.05 -27.02 -30.67
CA LYS A 49 20.84 -28.19 -30.26
C LYS A 49 20.45 -29.41 -31.09
N GLY A 50 21.41 -30.26 -31.46
CA GLY A 50 21.18 -31.50 -32.19
C GLY A 50 21.11 -31.33 -33.72
N GLU A 51 21.11 -32.42 -34.46
CA GLU A 51 21.11 -32.41 -35.94
C GLU A 51 19.70 -32.47 -36.55
N LYS A 52 18.73 -33.02 -35.80
CA LYS A 52 17.34 -33.24 -36.23
C LYS A 52 16.36 -32.89 -35.10
N GLY A 53 15.16 -32.43 -35.46
CA GLY A 53 14.04 -32.21 -34.54
C GLY A 53 14.09 -30.93 -33.69
N ASN A 54 15.14 -30.11 -33.81
CA ASN A 54 15.17 -28.78 -33.19
C ASN A 54 14.47 -27.76 -34.08
N LEU A 55 14.14 -26.59 -33.54
CA LEU A 55 13.36 -25.57 -34.23
C LEU A 55 14.00 -25.13 -35.55
N LYS A 56 15.33 -24.94 -35.58
CA LYS A 56 16.06 -24.60 -36.80
C LYS A 56 15.89 -25.66 -37.89
N TRP A 57 15.99 -26.94 -37.52
CA TRP A 57 15.79 -28.05 -38.43
C TRP A 57 14.34 -28.14 -38.90
N VAL A 58 13.38 -28.01 -37.99
CA VAL A 58 11.93 -28.07 -38.30
C VAL A 58 11.57 -27.00 -39.32
N VAL A 59 11.96 -25.74 -39.10
CA VAL A 59 11.69 -24.67 -40.06
C VAL A 59 12.44 -24.89 -41.38
N ALA A 60 13.68 -25.37 -41.37
CA ALA A 60 14.41 -25.64 -42.62
C ALA A 60 13.81 -26.79 -43.45
N ASN A 61 13.07 -27.71 -42.83
CA ASN A 61 12.51 -28.91 -43.47
C ASN A 61 10.97 -28.89 -43.54
N ASP A 62 10.36 -27.75 -43.22
CA ASP A 62 8.92 -27.57 -43.28
C ASP A 62 8.46 -27.39 -44.74
N LYS A 63 8.16 -28.54 -45.37
CA LYS A 63 7.76 -28.64 -46.77
C LYS A 63 6.42 -27.97 -47.09
N ASN A 64 5.56 -27.82 -46.09
CA ASN A 64 4.22 -27.28 -46.25
C ASN A 64 4.16 -25.77 -45.95
N GLY A 65 5.26 -25.19 -45.48
CA GLY A 65 5.34 -23.77 -45.13
C GLY A 65 4.61 -23.41 -43.83
N GLU A 66 4.26 -24.39 -43.02
CA GLU A 66 3.43 -24.25 -41.82
C GLU A 66 4.09 -23.44 -40.69
N PHE A 67 5.42 -23.46 -40.60
CA PHE A 67 6.22 -22.83 -39.54
C PHE A 67 7.25 -21.82 -40.09
N GLN A 68 7.21 -21.52 -41.39
CA GLN A 68 8.12 -20.55 -42.02
C GLN A 68 7.94 -19.12 -41.48
N HIS A 69 6.75 -18.78 -40.97
CA HIS A 69 6.48 -17.46 -40.35
C HIS A 69 7.34 -17.20 -39.12
N LEU A 70 7.88 -18.24 -38.48
CA LEU A 70 8.79 -18.11 -37.35
C LEU A 70 10.17 -17.54 -37.75
N LYS A 71 10.44 -17.41 -39.06
CA LYS A 71 11.62 -16.73 -39.59
C LYS A 71 11.24 -15.44 -40.31
N SER A 72 11.96 -14.37 -39.99
CA SER A 72 11.85 -13.10 -40.70
C SER A 72 12.57 -13.19 -42.06
N LYS A 73 12.32 -12.20 -42.93
CA LYS A 73 12.96 -12.12 -44.27
C LYS A 73 14.49 -12.07 -44.23
N ASP A 74 15.08 -11.59 -43.13
CA ASP A 74 16.53 -11.57 -42.90
C ASP A 74 17.07 -12.83 -42.19
N GLY A 75 16.23 -13.88 -42.05
CA GLY A 75 16.63 -15.18 -41.50
C GLY A 75 16.74 -15.24 -39.98
N LYS A 76 16.37 -14.17 -39.26
CA LYS A 76 16.27 -14.16 -37.79
C LYS A 76 14.96 -14.77 -37.32
N TRP A 77 14.87 -15.10 -36.03
CA TRP A 77 13.61 -15.53 -35.43
C TRP A 77 12.65 -14.35 -35.39
N SER A 78 11.41 -14.56 -35.84
CA SER A 78 10.38 -13.53 -35.90
C SER A 78 9.97 -13.07 -34.50
N GLU A 79 9.62 -11.80 -34.38
CA GLU A 79 9.12 -11.17 -33.16
C GLU A 79 7.84 -10.41 -33.51
N ARG A 80 6.77 -10.66 -32.74
CA ARG A 80 5.46 -10.04 -32.95
C ARG A 80 5.33 -8.72 -32.19
N ASP A 81 4.70 -7.70 -32.77
CA ASP A 81 4.45 -6.42 -32.10
C ASP A 81 3.04 -6.28 -31.53
N ASP A 82 2.18 -7.26 -31.79
CA ASP A 82 0.78 -7.37 -31.40
C ASP A 82 0.54 -8.45 -30.31
N VAL A 83 1.48 -9.37 -30.13
CA VAL A 83 1.40 -10.42 -29.10
C VAL A 83 2.53 -10.28 -28.10
N PHE A 84 2.18 -10.28 -26.82
CA PHE A 84 3.09 -10.12 -25.69
C PHE A 84 2.99 -11.32 -24.77
N ILE A 85 4.04 -11.54 -23.98
CA ILE A 85 4.09 -12.65 -23.04
C ILE A 85 4.68 -12.22 -21.70
N TYR A 86 4.14 -12.80 -20.63
CA TYR A 86 4.75 -12.83 -19.30
C TYR A 86 4.96 -14.27 -18.88
N THR A 87 6.20 -14.61 -18.51
CA THR A 87 6.56 -15.93 -17.97
C THR A 87 7.86 -15.82 -17.15
N TRP A 88 8.43 -16.96 -16.77
CA TRP A 88 9.77 -17.08 -16.19
C TRP A 88 10.46 -18.32 -16.74
N ASP A 89 11.78 -18.37 -16.63
CA ASP A 89 12.54 -19.59 -16.91
C ASP A 89 12.61 -20.53 -15.70
N LYS A 90 13.25 -21.68 -15.88
CA LYS A 90 13.42 -22.68 -14.81
C LYS A 90 14.18 -22.17 -13.57
N PHE A 91 14.86 -21.04 -13.66
CA PHE A 91 15.61 -20.41 -12.57
C PHE A 91 14.88 -19.20 -11.97
N ASP A 92 13.58 -19.11 -12.20
CA ASP A 92 12.68 -18.06 -11.69
C ASP A 92 13.03 -16.65 -12.21
N ALA A 93 13.82 -16.54 -13.29
CA ALA A 93 14.07 -15.27 -13.94
C ALA A 93 12.87 -14.88 -14.81
N ILE A 94 12.26 -13.73 -14.54
CA ILE A 94 11.13 -13.21 -15.31
C ILE A 94 11.54 -13.00 -16.77
N LYS A 95 10.73 -13.53 -17.68
CA LYS A 95 10.82 -13.32 -19.13
C LYS A 95 9.54 -12.66 -19.60
N THR A 96 9.66 -11.45 -20.12
CA THR A 96 8.52 -10.73 -20.71
C THR A 96 8.95 -9.98 -21.96
N GLY A 97 7.98 -9.55 -22.76
CA GLY A 97 8.21 -8.81 -23.99
C GLY A 97 7.29 -9.27 -25.11
N ARG A 98 7.66 -8.87 -26.33
CA ARG A 98 7.05 -9.30 -27.58
C ARG A 98 7.26 -10.79 -27.81
N LEU A 99 6.24 -11.47 -28.34
CA LEU A 99 6.32 -12.90 -28.56
C LEU A 99 7.39 -13.23 -29.62
N SER A 100 8.34 -14.08 -29.24
CA SER A 100 9.36 -14.66 -30.11
C SER A 100 9.79 -16.02 -29.54
N THR A 101 10.87 -16.60 -30.08
CA THR A 101 11.50 -17.79 -29.51
C THR A 101 12.20 -17.50 -28.17
N GLY A 102 12.49 -18.54 -27.38
CA GLY A 102 13.28 -18.42 -26.13
C GLY A 102 12.46 -18.19 -24.85
N TYR A 103 11.14 -18.19 -24.94
CA TYR A 103 10.22 -18.17 -23.79
C TYR A 103 9.94 -19.54 -23.18
N GLY A 104 10.60 -20.61 -23.64
CA GLY A 104 10.54 -21.93 -23.01
C GLY A 104 11.27 -21.99 -21.66
N ALA A 105 11.40 -23.20 -21.12
CA ALA A 105 12.07 -23.51 -19.86
C ALA A 105 13.50 -22.91 -19.75
N PHE A 106 14.19 -22.76 -20.89
CA PHE A 106 15.49 -22.12 -21.01
C PHE A 106 15.49 -21.10 -22.16
N LYS A 107 16.46 -20.18 -22.20
CA LYS A 107 16.58 -19.19 -23.29
C LYS A 107 16.72 -19.83 -24.69
N HIS A 108 17.22 -21.06 -24.76
CA HIS A 108 17.40 -21.81 -26.00
C HIS A 108 16.28 -22.83 -26.27
N THR A 109 15.14 -22.72 -25.57
CA THR A 109 13.98 -23.59 -25.79
C THR A 109 12.69 -22.82 -26.06
N ILE A 110 11.74 -23.54 -26.66
CA ILE A 110 10.36 -23.09 -26.89
C ILE A 110 9.37 -24.06 -26.22
N GLY A 111 8.15 -23.58 -25.98
CA GLY A 111 7.01 -24.40 -25.62
C GLY A 111 5.78 -24.14 -26.50
N PRO A 112 4.61 -24.63 -26.05
CA PRO A 112 3.35 -24.43 -26.76
C PRO A 112 2.99 -22.95 -26.93
N GLU A 113 3.52 -22.05 -26.09
CA GLU A 113 3.22 -20.61 -26.14
C GLU A 113 3.57 -19.97 -27.48
N LEU A 114 4.61 -20.47 -28.17
CA LEU A 114 5.10 -19.83 -29.38
C LEU A 114 4.05 -19.93 -30.48
N GLU A 115 3.60 -21.13 -30.79
CA GLU A 115 2.63 -21.31 -31.87
C GLU A 115 1.21 -20.95 -31.41
N PHE A 116 0.88 -21.17 -30.14
CA PHE A 116 -0.39 -20.69 -29.60
C PHE A 116 -0.55 -19.18 -29.76
N GLY A 117 0.49 -18.42 -29.42
CA GLY A 117 0.49 -16.97 -29.53
C GLY A 117 0.46 -16.47 -30.97
N ASN A 118 1.14 -17.14 -31.91
CA ASN A 118 1.07 -16.78 -33.32
C ASN A 118 -0.35 -16.96 -33.87
N VAL A 119 -1.00 -18.09 -33.61
CA VAL A 119 -2.38 -18.33 -34.05
C VAL A 119 -3.35 -17.30 -33.44
N MET A 120 -3.20 -16.96 -32.16
CA MET A 120 -4.04 -15.93 -31.52
C MET A 120 -3.81 -14.54 -32.11
N GLY A 121 -2.55 -14.14 -32.35
CA GLY A 121 -2.24 -12.86 -32.95
C GLY A 121 -2.73 -12.73 -34.39
N ASP A 122 -2.74 -13.82 -35.16
CA ASP A 122 -3.27 -13.81 -36.53
C ASP A 122 -4.80 -13.70 -36.55
N HIS A 123 -5.48 -14.17 -35.50
CA HIS A 123 -6.93 -14.12 -35.39
C HIS A 123 -7.44 -12.77 -34.85
N PHE A 124 -6.82 -12.21 -33.82
CA PHE A 124 -7.30 -10.99 -33.15
C PHE A 124 -6.66 -9.72 -33.72
N LYS A 125 -7.49 -8.69 -33.95
CA LYS A 125 -6.99 -7.34 -34.24
C LYS A 125 -6.49 -6.61 -32.97
N ASN A 126 -6.99 -7.03 -31.81
CA ASN A 126 -6.56 -6.58 -30.50
C ASN A 126 -5.11 -6.97 -30.23
N LYS A 127 -4.46 -6.25 -29.31
CA LYS A 127 -3.24 -6.79 -28.67
C LYS A 127 -3.59 -8.05 -27.89
N VAL A 128 -2.70 -9.04 -27.95
CA VAL A 128 -2.82 -10.30 -27.21
C VAL A 128 -1.74 -10.36 -26.14
N LEU A 129 -2.11 -10.80 -24.93
CA LEU A 129 -1.18 -11.08 -23.84
C LEU A 129 -1.29 -12.53 -23.41
N LEU A 130 -0.17 -13.24 -23.44
CA LEU A 130 -0.03 -14.58 -22.87
C LEU A 130 0.53 -14.48 -21.46
N ILE A 131 -0.17 -15.04 -20.48
CA ILE A 131 0.35 -15.21 -19.11
C ILE A 131 0.67 -16.69 -18.93
N LYS A 132 1.95 -17.06 -19.03
CA LYS A 132 2.38 -18.46 -18.90
C LYS A 132 2.89 -18.76 -17.49
N THR A 133 2.12 -19.55 -16.74
CA THR A 133 2.40 -19.98 -15.36
C THR A 133 2.71 -21.48 -15.31
N ALA A 134 3.98 -21.85 -15.52
CA ALA A 134 4.36 -23.25 -15.62
C ALA A 134 5.62 -23.60 -14.81
N TRP A 135 5.57 -24.73 -14.09
CA TRP A 135 6.65 -25.19 -13.23
C TRP A 135 6.98 -26.66 -13.44
N GLY A 136 8.26 -26.98 -13.58
CA GLY A 136 8.71 -28.35 -13.77
C GLY A 136 8.40 -29.22 -12.55
N GLY A 137 7.98 -30.47 -12.80
CA GLY A 137 7.85 -31.48 -11.76
C GLY A 137 6.68 -31.24 -10.78
N LYS A 138 5.57 -30.67 -11.24
CA LYS A 138 4.40 -30.37 -10.41
C LYS A 138 3.21 -31.28 -10.71
N SER A 139 2.51 -31.66 -9.65
CA SER A 139 1.34 -32.55 -9.66
C SER A 139 0.04 -31.78 -9.45
N LEU A 140 -1.03 -32.20 -10.12
CA LEU A 140 -2.38 -31.69 -9.87
C LEU A 140 -2.98 -32.22 -8.56
N ALA A 141 -2.53 -33.39 -8.10
CA ALA A 141 -2.95 -33.95 -6.83
C ALA A 141 -2.38 -33.24 -5.59
N VAL A 142 -1.30 -32.47 -5.74
CA VAL A 142 -0.61 -31.81 -4.62
C VAL A 142 -0.32 -30.35 -4.94
N ASP A 143 0.62 -30.06 -5.83
CA ASP A 143 1.15 -28.71 -6.08
C ASP A 143 0.08 -27.75 -6.62
N PHE A 144 -0.65 -28.19 -7.64
CA PHE A 144 -1.74 -27.45 -8.29
C PHE A 144 -3.12 -27.83 -7.77
N CYS A 145 -3.20 -28.55 -6.65
CA CYS A 145 -4.47 -28.98 -6.09
C CYS A 145 -5.36 -27.74 -5.85
N PRO A 146 -6.49 -27.59 -6.56
CA PRO A 146 -7.37 -26.43 -6.43
C PRO A 146 -8.12 -26.48 -5.09
N PRO A 147 -8.55 -25.34 -4.53
CA PRO A 147 -9.12 -25.28 -3.19
C PRO A 147 -10.27 -26.27 -2.99
N SER A 148 -11.21 -26.35 -3.93
CA SER A 148 -12.37 -27.25 -3.79
C SER A 148 -12.03 -28.74 -3.92
N ALA A 149 -10.81 -29.10 -4.34
CA ALA A 149 -10.30 -30.47 -4.31
C ALA A 149 -9.47 -30.80 -3.05
N ALA A 150 -9.09 -29.79 -2.25
CA ALA A 150 -8.26 -30.00 -1.05
C ALA A 150 -9.04 -30.52 0.17
N GLY A 151 -10.38 -30.42 0.14
CA GLY A 151 -11.31 -30.89 1.18
C GLY A 151 -12.64 -30.12 1.14
N GLU A 152 -13.65 -30.56 1.91
CA GLU A 152 -14.96 -29.89 1.96
C GLU A 152 -14.87 -28.42 2.43
N GLN A 153 -13.86 -28.09 3.24
CA GLN A 153 -13.60 -26.73 3.74
C GLN A 153 -12.60 -25.95 2.89
N GLY A 154 -12.13 -26.52 1.76
CA GLY A 154 -11.06 -25.93 0.97
C GLY A 154 -9.66 -26.24 1.53
N TYR A 155 -8.72 -25.31 1.40
CA TYR A 155 -7.42 -25.44 2.06
C TYR A 155 -7.55 -25.20 3.57
N ASN A 156 -6.87 -26.01 4.39
CA ASN A 156 -6.83 -25.79 5.85
C ASN A 156 -6.25 -24.42 6.26
N ARG A 157 -5.44 -23.83 5.38
CA ARG A 157 -4.91 -22.45 5.41
C ARG A 157 -4.49 -22.10 3.99
N VAL A 158 -4.42 -20.82 3.61
CA VAL A 158 -3.94 -20.43 2.29
C VAL A 158 -2.50 -20.95 2.09
N PRO A 159 -2.23 -21.76 1.06
CA PRO A 159 -0.89 -22.31 0.79
C PRO A 159 0.16 -21.21 0.58
N SER A 160 1.22 -21.19 1.39
CA SER A 160 2.23 -20.12 1.39
C SER A 160 3.67 -20.61 1.25
N GLN A 161 3.90 -21.92 1.35
CA GLN A 161 5.21 -22.53 1.14
C GLN A 161 5.18 -23.54 -0.02
N PRO A 162 6.27 -23.73 -0.78
CA PRO A 162 6.33 -24.67 -1.92
C PRO A 162 5.93 -26.13 -1.62
N LYS A 163 5.94 -26.53 -0.35
CA LYS A 163 5.54 -27.86 0.13
C LYS A 163 4.05 -27.99 0.46
N ASP A 164 3.33 -26.88 0.53
CA ASP A 164 1.91 -26.87 0.87
C ASP A 164 1.09 -27.33 -0.34
N THR A 165 0.07 -28.16 -0.09
CA THR A 165 -0.92 -28.56 -1.11
C THR A 165 -1.61 -27.32 -1.67
N GLY A 166 -1.62 -27.16 -2.99
CA GLY A 166 -2.23 -26.02 -3.68
C GLY A 166 -1.36 -24.77 -3.79
N TYR A 167 -0.11 -24.82 -3.32
CA TYR A 167 0.80 -23.66 -3.41
C TYR A 167 0.93 -23.13 -4.84
N TYR A 168 1.10 -24.00 -5.84
CA TYR A 168 1.28 -23.58 -7.23
C TYR A 168 -0.02 -23.16 -7.91
N TYR A 169 -1.18 -23.60 -7.41
CA TYR A 169 -2.47 -23.02 -7.77
C TYR A 169 -2.53 -21.55 -7.32
N VAL A 170 -2.20 -21.27 -6.06
CA VAL A 170 -2.15 -19.90 -5.52
C VAL A 170 -1.11 -19.04 -6.24
N GLN A 171 0.07 -19.57 -6.57
CA GLN A 171 1.09 -18.84 -7.34
C GLN A 171 0.68 -18.57 -8.79
N MET A 172 -0.05 -19.49 -9.42
CA MET A 172 -0.64 -19.26 -10.75
C MET A 172 -1.61 -18.08 -10.70
N MET A 173 -2.59 -18.13 -9.80
CA MET A 173 -3.60 -17.08 -9.68
C MET A 173 -2.99 -15.74 -9.25
N SER A 174 -2.02 -15.76 -8.33
CA SER A 174 -1.18 -14.62 -7.95
C SER A 174 -0.61 -13.90 -9.17
N THR A 175 0.08 -14.67 -10.00
CA THR A 175 0.80 -14.15 -11.16
C THR A 175 -0.18 -13.54 -12.14
N VAL A 176 -1.27 -14.26 -12.44
CA VAL A 176 -2.32 -13.78 -13.32
C VAL A 176 -2.82 -12.42 -12.84
N TYR A 177 -3.17 -12.28 -11.56
CA TYR A 177 -3.62 -11.01 -11.01
C TYR A 177 -2.56 -9.91 -11.01
N LYS A 178 -1.30 -10.23 -10.69
CA LYS A 178 -0.19 -9.28 -10.74
C LYS A 178 -0.05 -8.69 -12.14
N VAL A 179 -0.03 -9.54 -13.16
CA VAL A 179 0.13 -9.11 -14.56
C VAL A 179 -1.08 -8.29 -15.01
N LEU A 180 -2.29 -8.78 -14.73
CA LEU A 180 -3.53 -8.08 -15.08
C LEU A 180 -3.67 -6.70 -14.41
N ARG A 181 -3.04 -6.47 -13.25
CA ARG A 181 -3.03 -5.17 -12.56
C ARG A 181 -1.97 -4.19 -13.09
N ASN A 182 -1.01 -4.63 -13.88
CA ASN A 182 0.15 -3.84 -14.34
C ASN A 182 0.35 -3.97 -15.86
N LEU A 183 -0.74 -3.91 -16.63
CA LEU A 183 -0.70 -4.16 -18.07
C LEU A 183 0.17 -3.16 -18.84
N ASP A 184 0.28 -1.94 -18.36
CA ASP A 184 1.17 -0.90 -18.89
C ASP A 184 2.66 -1.31 -18.89
N GLN A 185 3.07 -2.16 -17.95
CA GLN A 185 4.43 -2.69 -17.86
C GLN A 185 4.70 -3.81 -18.87
N TYR A 186 3.67 -4.60 -19.21
CA TYR A 186 3.83 -5.84 -19.98
C TYR A 186 3.30 -5.77 -21.41
N VAL A 187 2.47 -4.76 -21.71
CA VAL A 187 1.86 -4.53 -23.01
C VAL A 187 2.26 -3.14 -23.51
N PRO A 188 3.37 -3.02 -24.27
CA PRO A 188 3.82 -1.78 -24.87
C PRO A 188 2.70 -0.96 -25.52
N GLY A 189 2.58 0.30 -25.11
CA GLY A 189 1.58 1.23 -25.62
C GLY A 189 0.14 0.95 -25.16
N TYR A 190 -0.06 0.20 -24.07
CA TYR A 190 -1.33 0.18 -23.34
C TYR A 190 -1.59 1.57 -22.73
N LYS A 191 -2.81 2.08 -22.89
CA LYS A 191 -3.27 3.43 -22.51
C LYS A 191 -4.52 3.39 -21.63
N GLY A 192 -4.86 2.24 -21.06
CA GLY A 192 -6.04 2.08 -20.21
C GLY A 192 -7.28 1.54 -20.94
N GLU A 193 -7.14 1.03 -22.17
CA GLU A 193 -8.22 0.43 -22.97
C GLU A 193 -8.90 -0.79 -22.33
N GLY A 194 -8.40 -1.27 -21.19
CA GLY A 194 -8.94 -2.43 -20.48
C GLY A 194 -8.44 -3.75 -21.09
N TYR A 195 -8.92 -4.86 -20.52
CA TYR A 195 -8.55 -6.20 -20.93
C TYR A 195 -9.72 -7.18 -20.78
N GLU A 196 -9.62 -8.29 -21.49
CA GLU A 196 -10.55 -9.41 -21.42
C GLU A 196 -9.77 -10.69 -21.16
N VAL A 197 -10.11 -11.44 -20.11
CA VAL A 197 -9.59 -12.80 -19.95
C VAL A 197 -10.37 -13.72 -20.88
N SER A 198 -9.73 -14.13 -21.97
CA SER A 198 -10.37 -14.75 -23.13
C SER A 198 -10.28 -16.27 -23.13
N GLY A 199 -9.30 -16.87 -22.45
CA GLY A 199 -9.23 -18.34 -22.37
C GLY A 199 -8.11 -18.86 -21.48
N PHE A 200 -8.20 -20.14 -21.16
CA PHE A 200 -7.24 -20.85 -20.33
C PHE A 200 -6.76 -22.15 -21.01
N GLY A 201 -5.45 -22.32 -21.17
CA GLY A 201 -4.80 -23.52 -21.69
C GLY A 201 -4.10 -24.31 -20.59
N TRP A 202 -4.37 -25.62 -20.49
CA TRP A 202 -3.78 -26.52 -19.52
C TRP A 202 -2.97 -27.63 -20.17
N HIS A 203 -1.68 -27.75 -19.82
CA HIS A 203 -0.84 -28.87 -20.26
C HIS A 203 0.05 -29.41 -19.14
N GLN A 204 -0.42 -30.49 -18.52
CA GLN A 204 0.14 -31.09 -17.30
C GLN A 204 -0.17 -32.61 -17.31
N GLY A 205 0.51 -33.40 -16.48
CA GLY A 205 0.06 -34.77 -16.16
C GLY A 205 1.17 -35.81 -16.00
N TRP A 206 2.43 -35.51 -16.34
CA TRP A 206 3.52 -36.49 -16.29
C TRP A 206 3.77 -37.05 -14.89
N ASN A 207 3.80 -36.20 -13.87
CA ASN A 207 4.04 -36.64 -12.50
C ASN A 207 2.85 -37.44 -11.95
N ASP A 208 1.63 -37.03 -12.27
CA ASP A 208 0.42 -37.70 -11.82
C ASP A 208 0.24 -39.06 -12.51
N ARG A 209 0.68 -39.25 -13.76
CA ARG A 209 0.70 -40.58 -14.41
C ARG A 209 1.76 -41.51 -13.84
N ALA A 210 2.77 -41.00 -13.16
CA ALA A 210 3.80 -41.81 -12.50
C ALA A 210 3.40 -42.25 -11.07
N ASN A 211 2.33 -41.69 -10.50
CA ASN A 211 1.88 -41.98 -9.13
C ASN A 211 0.44 -42.49 -9.11
N LYS A 212 0.22 -43.72 -8.63
CA LYS A 212 -1.09 -44.38 -8.62
C LYS A 212 -2.19 -43.58 -7.90
N LYS A 213 -1.86 -42.93 -6.77
CA LYS A 213 -2.84 -42.15 -5.98
C LYS A 213 -3.21 -40.86 -6.71
N ALA A 214 -2.21 -40.15 -7.24
CA ALA A 214 -2.42 -38.94 -8.01
C ALA A 214 -3.22 -39.22 -9.30
N ASN A 215 -2.91 -40.32 -9.98
CA ASN A 215 -3.64 -40.79 -11.17
C ASN A 215 -5.13 -41.01 -10.89
N ALA A 216 -5.46 -41.71 -9.81
CA ALA A 216 -6.83 -42.00 -9.43
C ALA A 216 -7.63 -40.75 -9.06
N ALA A 217 -6.98 -39.71 -8.54
CA ALA A 217 -7.62 -38.43 -8.20
C ALA A 217 -7.65 -37.42 -9.36
N TYR A 218 -6.94 -37.68 -10.46
CA TYR A 218 -6.66 -36.69 -11.49
C TYR A 218 -7.91 -36.12 -12.14
N GLU A 219 -8.84 -36.99 -12.53
CA GLU A 219 -10.08 -36.59 -13.20
C GLU A 219 -10.88 -35.63 -12.31
N SER A 220 -11.13 -36.02 -11.06
CA SER A 220 -11.85 -35.20 -10.08
C SER A 220 -11.16 -33.85 -9.89
N ASN A 221 -9.86 -33.86 -9.63
CA ASN A 221 -9.10 -32.62 -9.39
C ASN A 221 -9.08 -31.70 -10.61
N LEU A 222 -9.10 -32.25 -11.83
CA LEU A 222 -9.18 -31.46 -13.06
C LEU A 222 -10.55 -30.79 -13.21
N LYS A 223 -11.64 -31.46 -12.83
CA LYS A 223 -12.97 -30.80 -12.77
C LYS A 223 -12.98 -29.64 -11.79
N HIS A 224 -12.40 -29.83 -10.60
CA HIS A 224 -12.27 -28.78 -9.59
C HIS A 224 -11.40 -27.62 -10.08
N LEU A 225 -10.30 -27.92 -10.77
CA LEU A 225 -9.39 -26.89 -11.31
C LEU A 225 -10.12 -25.97 -12.28
N ILE A 226 -10.89 -26.54 -13.22
CA ILE A 226 -11.66 -25.77 -14.21
C ILE A 226 -12.67 -24.85 -13.49
N LYS A 227 -13.40 -25.39 -12.50
CA LYS A 227 -14.42 -24.65 -11.75
C LYS A 227 -13.81 -23.54 -10.90
N ASP A 228 -12.74 -23.83 -10.18
CA ASP A 228 -12.11 -22.86 -9.27
C ASP A 228 -11.41 -21.75 -10.03
N VAL A 229 -10.70 -22.05 -11.14
CA VAL A 229 -10.09 -21.00 -11.98
C VAL A 229 -11.17 -20.07 -12.54
N ARG A 230 -12.29 -20.61 -13.03
CA ARG A 230 -13.42 -19.82 -13.53
C ARG A 230 -14.03 -18.94 -12.44
N ASN A 231 -14.24 -19.52 -11.26
CA ASN A 231 -14.76 -18.80 -10.10
C ASN A 231 -13.82 -17.68 -9.68
N ASP A 232 -12.54 -17.98 -9.50
CA ASP A 232 -11.54 -17.02 -9.04
C ASP A 232 -11.43 -15.88 -10.04
N LEU A 233 -11.37 -16.15 -11.35
CA LEU A 233 -11.33 -15.11 -12.40
C LEU A 233 -12.65 -14.36 -12.60
N GLY A 234 -13.74 -14.77 -11.94
CA GLY A 234 -15.08 -14.23 -12.13
C GLY A 234 -15.58 -14.40 -13.57
N SER A 235 -15.28 -15.54 -14.20
CA SER A 235 -15.61 -15.84 -15.60
C SER A 235 -16.15 -17.29 -15.71
N PRO A 236 -17.44 -17.52 -15.38
CA PRO A 236 -18.02 -18.86 -15.22
C PRO A 236 -18.03 -19.69 -16.52
N GLU A 237 -18.02 -19.03 -17.67
CA GLU A 237 -18.06 -19.66 -18.99
C GLU A 237 -16.71 -19.60 -19.72
N LEU A 238 -15.61 -19.31 -19.01
CA LEU A 238 -14.28 -19.13 -19.61
C LEU A 238 -13.88 -20.38 -20.42
N PRO A 239 -13.57 -20.24 -21.73
CA PRO A 239 -13.07 -21.32 -22.56
C PRO A 239 -11.80 -21.96 -21.97
N PHE A 240 -11.82 -23.29 -21.87
CA PHE A 240 -10.74 -24.08 -21.28
C PHE A 240 -10.26 -25.13 -22.29
N VAL A 241 -8.96 -25.15 -22.59
CA VAL A 241 -8.38 -26.13 -23.52
C VAL A 241 -7.34 -26.96 -22.80
N ILE A 242 -7.47 -28.29 -22.86
CA ILE A 242 -6.58 -29.24 -22.21
C ILE A 242 -5.81 -30.02 -23.27
N ALA A 243 -4.49 -30.09 -23.17
CA ALA A 243 -3.68 -30.99 -24.01
C ALA A 243 -3.33 -32.28 -23.25
N THR A 244 -3.62 -33.44 -23.86
CA THR A 244 -3.34 -34.74 -23.24
C THR A 244 -1.85 -34.99 -23.03
N THR A 245 -1.48 -35.99 -22.23
CA THR A 245 -0.06 -36.41 -22.09
C THR A 245 0.32 -37.55 -23.05
N GLY A 246 0.11 -37.38 -24.35
CA GLY A 246 0.34 -38.36 -25.42
C GLY A 246 1.80 -38.72 -25.71
N MET A 247 2.71 -38.54 -24.75
CA MET A 247 4.12 -38.91 -24.89
C MET A 247 4.23 -40.44 -25.04
N LYS A 248 5.00 -40.89 -26.06
CA LYS A 248 5.07 -42.26 -26.63
C LYS A 248 3.98 -42.61 -27.65
N GLY A 249 3.17 -41.64 -28.06
CA GLY A 249 2.21 -41.80 -29.16
C GLY A 249 1.19 -42.91 -28.93
N TRP A 250 0.70 -43.49 -30.03
CA TRP A 250 -0.30 -44.57 -30.01
C TRP A 250 0.22 -45.90 -29.48
N GLU A 251 1.54 -46.06 -29.36
CA GLU A 251 2.16 -47.28 -28.85
C GLU A 251 2.30 -47.31 -27.32
N ASP A 252 1.88 -46.26 -26.60
CA ASP A 252 1.95 -46.22 -25.15
C ASP A 252 1.02 -47.26 -24.50
N LYS A 253 1.61 -48.34 -23.98
CA LYS A 253 0.89 -49.41 -23.27
C LYS A 253 0.85 -49.21 -21.75
N ASN A 254 1.37 -48.10 -21.22
CA ASN A 254 1.38 -47.89 -19.78
C ASN A 254 -0.04 -47.64 -19.25
N PRO A 255 -0.57 -48.49 -18.35
CA PRO A 255 -1.95 -48.39 -17.90
C PRO A 255 -2.25 -47.10 -17.14
N LEU A 256 -1.31 -46.57 -16.36
CA LEU A 256 -1.48 -45.28 -15.68
C LEU A 256 -1.44 -44.10 -16.67
N GLY A 257 -0.61 -44.21 -17.71
CA GLY A 257 -0.57 -43.25 -18.80
C GLY A 257 -1.90 -43.14 -19.54
N LEU A 258 -2.43 -44.28 -19.98
CA LEU A 258 -3.72 -44.39 -20.65
C LEU A 258 -4.86 -43.90 -19.75
N SER A 259 -4.85 -44.31 -18.47
CA SER A 259 -5.84 -43.86 -17.47
C SER A 259 -5.86 -42.34 -17.32
N LEU A 260 -4.69 -41.70 -17.20
CA LEU A 260 -4.64 -40.23 -17.08
C LEU A 260 -5.10 -39.52 -18.35
N MET A 261 -4.73 -40.02 -19.53
CA MET A 261 -5.20 -39.44 -20.79
C MET A 261 -6.71 -39.59 -20.95
N ASN A 262 -7.29 -40.72 -20.55
CA ASN A 262 -8.74 -40.90 -20.53
C ASN A 262 -9.43 -39.90 -19.59
N ALA A 263 -8.86 -39.65 -18.40
CA ALA A 263 -9.35 -38.63 -17.49
C ALA A 263 -9.29 -37.21 -18.10
N GLN A 264 -8.26 -36.91 -18.90
CA GLN A 264 -8.17 -35.64 -19.64
C GLN A 264 -9.23 -35.55 -20.74
N LEU A 265 -9.36 -36.59 -21.57
CA LEU A 265 -10.34 -36.66 -22.67
C LEU A 265 -11.78 -36.53 -22.16
N ALA A 266 -12.10 -37.16 -21.04
CA ALA A 266 -13.43 -37.13 -20.44
C ALA A 266 -13.93 -35.70 -20.11
N MET A 267 -13.04 -34.72 -19.93
CA MET A 267 -13.43 -33.34 -19.60
C MET A 267 -14.36 -32.71 -20.64
N ALA A 268 -14.20 -33.05 -21.93
CA ALA A 268 -15.08 -32.55 -23.00
C ALA A 268 -16.45 -33.24 -23.02
N ASP A 269 -16.56 -34.44 -22.45
CA ASP A 269 -17.79 -35.24 -22.46
C ASP A 269 -18.74 -34.92 -21.30
N TYR A 270 -18.25 -34.24 -20.25
CA TYR A 270 -19.07 -33.84 -19.12
C TYR A 270 -20.13 -32.80 -19.53
N PRO A 271 -21.42 -33.00 -19.19
CA PRO A 271 -22.49 -32.07 -19.56
C PRO A 271 -22.24 -30.62 -19.15
N GLU A 272 -21.60 -30.41 -17.99
CA GLU A 272 -21.27 -29.07 -17.48
C GLU A 272 -20.15 -28.35 -18.24
N PHE A 273 -19.40 -29.07 -19.09
CA PHE A 273 -18.20 -28.60 -19.78
C PHE A 273 -18.30 -28.64 -21.30
N LYS A 274 -19.28 -29.36 -21.85
CA LYS A 274 -19.47 -29.64 -23.27
C LYS A 274 -19.44 -28.42 -24.20
N GLU A 275 -19.84 -27.24 -23.72
CA GLU A 275 -19.90 -26.01 -24.53
C GLU A 275 -18.66 -25.10 -24.38
N ASN A 276 -17.79 -25.35 -23.40
CA ASN A 276 -16.75 -24.40 -23.01
C ASN A 276 -15.42 -25.05 -22.58
N VAL A 277 -15.28 -26.37 -22.74
CA VAL A 277 -14.04 -27.11 -22.55
C VAL A 277 -13.76 -27.98 -23.78
N ALA A 278 -12.53 -27.92 -24.28
CA ALA A 278 -12.04 -28.77 -25.35
C ALA A 278 -10.78 -29.51 -24.92
N VAL A 279 -10.56 -30.69 -25.49
CA VAL A 279 -9.38 -31.51 -25.21
C VAL A 279 -8.67 -31.82 -26.53
N VAL A 280 -7.38 -31.54 -26.57
CA VAL A 280 -6.49 -31.84 -27.69
C VAL A 280 -5.82 -33.17 -27.43
N GLU A 281 -6.11 -34.17 -28.27
CA GLU A 281 -5.37 -35.42 -28.30
C GLU A 281 -3.99 -35.19 -28.92
N THR A 282 -2.94 -35.54 -28.19
CA THR A 282 -1.55 -35.19 -28.52
C THR A 282 -0.70 -36.39 -28.95
N ARG A 283 -1.26 -37.60 -28.99
CA ARG A 283 -0.51 -38.81 -29.40
C ARG A 283 0.08 -38.72 -30.81
N ASP A 284 -0.58 -38.01 -31.73
CA ASP A 284 -0.06 -37.76 -33.10
C ASP A 284 1.12 -36.78 -33.14
N PHE A 285 1.36 -36.05 -32.05
CA PHE A 285 2.43 -35.06 -31.97
C PHE A 285 3.72 -35.67 -31.42
N TRP A 286 3.71 -36.96 -31.06
CA TRP A 286 4.91 -37.67 -30.66
C TRP A 286 5.89 -37.79 -31.83
N ARG A 287 7.19 -37.67 -31.53
CA ARG A 287 8.30 -37.90 -32.45
C ARG A 287 9.26 -38.86 -31.78
N ASP A 288 9.73 -39.86 -32.52
CA ASP A 288 10.57 -40.92 -31.97
C ASP A 288 11.94 -40.40 -31.53
N ILE A 289 12.63 -41.21 -30.73
CA ILE A 289 13.90 -40.83 -30.10
C ILE A 289 14.99 -40.54 -31.14
N GLU A 290 14.90 -41.15 -32.32
CA GLU A 290 15.77 -40.93 -33.48
C GLU A 290 15.65 -39.49 -34.01
N ASP A 291 14.49 -38.88 -33.82
CA ASP A 291 14.19 -37.50 -34.20
C ASP A 291 14.34 -36.53 -33.01
N SER A 292 14.88 -37.01 -31.89
CA SER A 292 15.18 -36.21 -30.71
C SER A 292 16.49 -35.43 -30.89
N PRO A 293 16.50 -34.11 -30.64
CA PRO A 293 17.74 -33.34 -30.66
C PRO A 293 18.71 -33.68 -29.52
N SER A 294 18.24 -34.39 -28.50
CA SER A 294 19.02 -34.76 -27.31
C SER A 294 18.98 -36.24 -26.95
N LYS A 295 18.39 -37.10 -27.80
CA LYS A 295 18.15 -38.54 -27.54
C LYS A 295 17.45 -38.81 -26.19
N GLN A 296 16.62 -37.87 -25.76
CA GLN A 296 15.90 -37.94 -24.48
C GLN A 296 14.50 -38.49 -24.74
N ILE A 297 13.92 -39.25 -23.82
CA ILE A 297 12.59 -39.90 -24.01
C ILE A 297 11.44 -39.25 -23.21
N TYR A 298 11.73 -38.19 -22.48
CA TYR A 298 10.77 -37.40 -21.71
C TYR A 298 10.77 -35.95 -22.21
N HIS A 299 9.71 -35.19 -21.90
CA HIS A 299 9.48 -33.84 -22.44
C HIS A 299 9.41 -33.83 -23.98
N TRP A 300 8.58 -34.71 -24.55
CA TRP A 300 8.36 -34.78 -26.01
C TRP A 300 9.66 -34.93 -26.81
N CYS A 301 10.58 -35.76 -26.31
CA CYS A 301 11.90 -35.94 -26.91
C CYS A 301 12.70 -34.63 -27.11
N ARG A 302 12.33 -33.55 -26.41
CA ARG A 302 12.79 -32.17 -26.65
C ARG A 302 12.65 -31.72 -28.12
N ASN A 303 11.76 -32.37 -28.87
CA ASN A 303 11.49 -32.09 -30.26
C ASN A 303 10.62 -30.84 -30.37
N ALA A 304 11.07 -29.87 -31.17
CA ALA A 304 10.41 -28.58 -31.31
C ALA A 304 9.05 -28.69 -32.04
N GLU A 305 8.94 -29.58 -33.03
CA GLU A 305 7.73 -29.79 -33.81
C GLU A 305 6.57 -30.25 -32.92
N SER A 306 6.82 -31.18 -32.01
CA SER A 306 5.82 -31.63 -31.03
C SER A 306 5.22 -30.46 -30.24
N TYR A 307 6.06 -29.54 -29.75
CA TYR A 307 5.60 -28.37 -29.00
C TYR A 307 4.82 -27.37 -29.86
N LEU A 308 5.23 -27.15 -31.11
CA LEU A 308 4.51 -26.30 -32.05
C LEU A 308 3.13 -26.88 -32.37
N LEU A 309 3.04 -28.18 -32.65
CA LEU A 309 1.77 -28.86 -32.95
C LEU A 309 0.81 -28.87 -31.76
N VAL A 310 1.33 -29.07 -30.54
CA VAL A 310 0.53 -28.92 -29.31
C VAL A 310 0.00 -27.49 -29.20
N GLY A 311 0.87 -26.48 -29.32
CA GLY A 311 0.48 -25.06 -29.23
C GLY A 311 -0.57 -24.66 -30.27
N LYS A 312 -0.35 -25.04 -31.53
CA LYS A 312 -1.27 -24.79 -32.64
C LYS A 312 -2.62 -25.44 -32.41
N SER A 313 -2.64 -26.71 -32.05
CA SER A 313 -3.89 -27.45 -31.84
C SER A 313 -4.66 -26.93 -30.63
N MET A 314 -3.96 -26.53 -29.56
CA MET A 314 -4.59 -25.86 -28.43
C MET A 314 -5.19 -24.51 -28.81
N ALA A 315 -4.51 -23.74 -29.66
CA ALA A 315 -5.02 -22.46 -30.13
C ALA A 315 -6.24 -22.62 -31.03
N ASN A 316 -6.21 -23.57 -31.99
CA ASN A 316 -7.36 -23.84 -32.84
C ASN A 316 -8.58 -24.27 -32.02
N ALA A 317 -8.40 -25.20 -31.08
CA ALA A 317 -9.48 -25.60 -30.18
C ALA A 317 -10.00 -24.44 -29.32
N MET A 318 -9.12 -23.50 -28.92
CA MET A 318 -9.53 -22.29 -28.20
C MET A 318 -10.39 -21.37 -29.08
N LEU A 319 -9.99 -21.16 -30.34
CA LEU A 319 -10.77 -20.37 -31.30
C LEU A 319 -12.13 -21.02 -31.58
N ASP A 320 -12.18 -22.34 -31.76
CA ASP A 320 -13.43 -23.08 -31.96
C ASP A 320 -14.39 -22.89 -30.77
N LEU A 321 -13.88 -22.94 -29.54
CA LEU A 321 -14.68 -22.65 -28.35
C LEU A 321 -15.16 -21.20 -28.33
N LEU A 322 -14.29 -20.24 -28.69
CA LEU A 322 -14.65 -18.82 -28.72
C LEU A 322 -15.71 -18.50 -29.77
N ASP A 323 -15.67 -19.17 -30.92
CA ASP A 323 -16.62 -18.98 -32.02
C ASP A 323 -17.96 -19.69 -31.76
N SER A 324 -17.92 -20.86 -31.13
CA SER A 324 -19.12 -21.68 -30.89
C SER A 324 -19.83 -21.39 -29.57
N ASN A 325 -19.13 -20.94 -28.53
CA ASN A 325 -19.69 -20.71 -27.20
C ASN A 325 -20.41 -19.36 -27.12
N LYS A 326 -21.70 -19.36 -27.47
CA LYS A 326 -22.55 -18.16 -27.41
C LYS A 326 -22.84 -17.65 -26.00
N LYS A 327 -22.56 -18.45 -24.95
CA LYS A 327 -22.76 -18.06 -23.54
C LYS A 327 -21.57 -17.29 -22.99
N PHE A 328 -20.37 -17.54 -23.51
CA PHE A 328 -19.19 -16.79 -23.10
C PHE A 328 -19.27 -15.36 -23.64
N LYS A 329 -19.41 -14.40 -22.72
CA LYS A 329 -19.34 -12.98 -23.00
C LYS A 329 -18.16 -12.41 -22.22
N PRO A 330 -16.99 -12.24 -22.84
CA PRO A 330 -15.85 -11.65 -22.14
C PRO A 330 -16.22 -10.25 -21.68
N VAL A 331 -15.96 -9.97 -20.40
CA VAL A 331 -16.20 -8.66 -19.80
C VAL A 331 -14.92 -7.86 -19.91
N VAL A 332 -15.00 -6.67 -20.52
CA VAL A 332 -13.89 -5.71 -20.48
C VAL A 332 -13.71 -5.26 -19.03
N LYS A 333 -12.59 -5.66 -18.44
CA LYS A 333 -12.15 -5.21 -17.12
C LYS A 333 -11.16 -4.08 -17.33
N HIS A 334 -11.32 -3.00 -16.58
CA HIS A 334 -10.28 -1.98 -16.52
C HIS A 334 -9.35 -2.29 -15.36
N VAL A 335 -8.05 -2.08 -15.58
CA VAL A 335 -7.13 -1.93 -14.46
C VAL A 335 -7.68 -0.77 -13.64
N ALA A 336 -8.04 -1.02 -12.38
CA ALA A 336 -8.46 0.06 -11.49
C ALA A 336 -7.36 1.10 -11.51
N THR A 337 -7.65 2.28 -12.08
CA THR A 337 -6.68 3.37 -12.16
C THR A 337 -6.54 3.95 -10.77
N TYR A 338 -5.73 3.32 -9.94
CA TYR A 338 -5.06 4.01 -8.85
C TYR A 338 -4.05 4.91 -9.54
N ASN A 339 -4.46 6.13 -9.86
CA ASN A 339 -3.62 7.11 -10.55
C ASN A 339 -2.58 7.74 -9.59
N SER A 340 -2.18 7.00 -8.57
CA SER A 340 -1.11 7.36 -7.64
C SER A 340 -0.32 6.11 -7.30
N ASP A 341 1.01 6.24 -7.26
CA ASP A 341 1.92 5.30 -6.61
C ASP A 341 1.65 5.13 -5.08
N TYR A 342 0.62 5.81 -4.58
CA TYR A 342 0.26 5.96 -3.17
C TYR A 342 -1.14 5.42 -2.89
N LEU A 343 -1.36 4.83 -1.71
CA LEU A 343 -2.70 4.46 -1.22
C LEU A 343 -3.51 5.67 -0.74
N THR A 344 -2.82 6.70 -0.27
CA THR A 344 -3.34 7.93 0.34
C THR A 344 -2.59 9.14 -0.24
N PRO A 345 -2.86 9.52 -1.50
CA PRO A 345 -2.20 10.67 -2.15
C PRO A 345 -2.53 12.01 -1.48
N THR A 346 -3.65 12.08 -0.76
CA THR A 346 -4.07 13.16 0.13
C THR A 346 -4.41 12.58 1.51
N PRO A 347 -4.54 13.41 2.57
CA PRO A 347 -4.88 12.89 3.90
C PRO A 347 -6.20 12.12 3.86
N PRO A 348 -6.31 10.94 4.49
CA PRO A 348 -7.57 10.19 4.53
C PRO A 348 -8.71 11.01 5.16
N MET A 349 -9.91 10.88 4.59
CA MET A 349 -11.12 11.48 5.13
C MET A 349 -12.18 10.41 5.39
N GLY A 350 -12.85 10.48 6.54
CA GLY A 350 -13.78 9.44 6.94
C GLY A 350 -14.45 9.67 8.28
N TRP A 351 -14.96 8.59 8.85
CA TRP A 351 -15.59 8.55 10.16
C TRP A 351 -15.07 7.35 10.96
N ASN A 352 -14.97 7.50 12.27
CA ASN A 352 -14.56 6.44 13.20
C ASN A 352 -15.59 6.31 14.34
N SER A 353 -15.93 5.07 14.72
CA SER A 353 -17.01 4.79 15.67
C SER A 353 -16.73 5.11 17.13
N TRP A 354 -15.46 5.24 17.53
CA TRP A 354 -15.07 5.23 18.95
C TRP A 354 -15.69 6.37 19.75
N ASN A 355 -15.53 7.61 19.29
CA ASN A 355 -16.00 8.80 20.01
C ASN A 355 -17.53 8.88 20.10
N ALA A 356 -18.25 8.24 19.17
CA ALA A 356 -19.71 8.23 19.14
C ALA A 356 -20.32 7.13 20.02
N PHE A 357 -19.69 5.95 20.04
CA PHE A 357 -20.32 4.72 20.55
C PHE A 357 -19.46 3.95 21.55
N GLU A 358 -18.16 4.20 21.64
CA GLU A 358 -17.21 3.40 22.43
C GLU A 358 -17.44 1.89 22.18
N LYS A 359 -17.80 1.11 23.21
CA LYS A 359 -18.11 -0.32 23.11
C LYS A 359 -19.51 -0.64 22.59
N ASP A 360 -20.42 0.33 22.61
CA ASP A 360 -21.83 0.19 22.25
C ASP A 360 -22.04 0.29 20.72
N ILE A 361 -21.26 -0.51 19.99
CA ILE A 361 -21.35 -0.67 18.53
C ILE A 361 -22.09 -1.95 18.17
N ASP A 362 -22.86 -1.90 17.09
CA ASP A 362 -23.53 -3.04 16.49
C ASP A 362 -23.70 -2.84 14.98
N GLU A 363 -24.04 -3.92 14.28
CA GLU A 363 -24.25 -3.98 12.84
C GLU A 363 -25.21 -2.88 12.34
N LYS A 364 -26.33 -2.66 13.04
CA LYS A 364 -27.35 -1.69 12.62
C LYS A 364 -26.84 -0.26 12.76
N LYS A 365 -26.16 0.07 13.86
CA LYS A 365 -25.57 1.39 14.07
C LYS A 365 -24.53 1.70 13.00
N ILE A 366 -23.65 0.76 12.69
CA ILE A 366 -22.60 0.94 11.67
C ILE A 366 -23.22 1.12 10.29
N MET A 367 -24.17 0.27 9.89
CA MET A 367 -24.87 0.41 8.61
C MET A 367 -25.62 1.75 8.51
N ASN A 368 -26.28 2.19 9.60
CA ASN A 368 -26.94 3.48 9.65
C ASN A 368 -25.95 4.66 9.51
N MET A 369 -24.75 4.57 10.10
CA MET A 369 -23.71 5.60 9.88
C MET A 369 -23.26 5.65 8.43
N ALA A 370 -23.09 4.49 7.77
CA ALA A 370 -22.79 4.44 6.33
C ALA A 370 -23.89 5.14 5.50
N ASP A 371 -25.16 4.89 5.81
CA ASP A 371 -26.29 5.55 5.15
C ASP A 371 -26.30 7.06 5.40
N ILE A 372 -26.00 7.51 6.62
CA ILE A 372 -25.94 8.94 6.95
C ILE A 372 -24.75 9.60 6.26
N MET A 373 -23.58 8.97 6.16
CA MET A 373 -22.45 9.51 5.41
C MET A 373 -22.83 9.80 3.95
N VAL A 374 -23.63 8.93 3.32
CA VAL A 374 -24.14 9.15 1.97
C VAL A 374 -25.21 10.25 1.94
N THR A 375 -26.29 10.09 2.72
CA THR A 375 -27.46 10.97 2.66
C THR A 375 -27.20 12.39 3.18
N SER A 376 -26.22 12.57 4.05
CA SER A 376 -25.77 13.89 4.51
C SER A 376 -24.92 14.62 3.46
N GLY A 377 -24.37 13.92 2.47
CA GLY A 377 -23.41 14.47 1.49
C GLY A 377 -21.95 14.42 1.94
N MET A 378 -21.64 13.79 3.08
CA MET A 378 -20.24 13.62 3.53
C MET A 378 -19.43 12.78 2.54
N ARG A 379 -19.97 11.67 2.03
CA ARG A 379 -19.28 10.87 1.00
C ARG A 379 -18.88 11.73 -0.20
N ASP A 380 -19.83 12.53 -0.70
CA ASP A 380 -19.62 13.36 -1.89
C ASP A 380 -18.68 14.55 -1.61
N ALA A 381 -18.49 14.92 -0.34
CA ALA A 381 -17.49 15.87 0.12
C ALA A 381 -16.09 15.25 0.33
N GLY A 382 -15.95 13.94 0.12
CA GLY A 382 -14.66 13.21 0.18
C GLY A 382 -14.50 12.28 1.37
N TYR A 383 -15.47 12.20 2.28
CA TYR A 383 -15.41 11.27 3.43
C TYR A 383 -15.66 9.83 2.96
N GLU A 384 -14.61 9.10 2.63
CA GLU A 384 -14.71 7.78 2.03
C GLU A 384 -14.50 6.63 3.01
N TYR A 385 -13.73 6.80 4.10
CA TYR A 385 -13.45 5.72 5.05
C TYR A 385 -14.50 5.65 6.17
N LEU A 386 -15.06 4.47 6.44
CA LEU A 386 -15.83 4.17 7.66
C LEU A 386 -15.05 3.15 8.49
N VAL A 387 -14.44 3.61 9.58
CA VAL A 387 -13.59 2.80 10.46
C VAL A 387 -14.38 2.34 11.68
N ILE A 388 -14.55 1.03 11.83
CA ILE A 388 -15.14 0.41 13.02
C ILE A 388 -14.02 0.23 14.04
N ASP A 389 -14.16 0.88 15.19
CA ASP A 389 -13.14 0.88 16.23
C ASP A 389 -13.23 -0.36 17.16
N ASP A 390 -12.50 -0.34 18.29
CA ASP A 390 -12.41 -1.47 19.23
C ASP A 390 -13.81 -1.98 19.70
N ALA A 391 -13.85 -3.20 20.24
CA ALA A 391 -15.05 -3.90 20.71
C ALA A 391 -16.02 -4.45 19.64
N TRP A 392 -15.52 -4.70 18.42
CA TRP A 392 -16.27 -5.39 17.37
C TRP A 392 -16.19 -6.93 17.48
N MET A 393 -15.08 -7.44 18.03
CA MET A 393 -14.80 -8.88 18.13
C MET A 393 -15.40 -9.52 19.39
N ALA A 394 -15.63 -10.83 19.31
CA ALA A 394 -15.91 -11.68 20.45
C ALA A 394 -14.70 -11.72 21.41
N ALA A 395 -14.95 -12.13 22.67
CA ALA A 395 -13.91 -12.21 23.70
C ALA A 395 -12.87 -13.31 23.43
N GLU A 396 -13.18 -14.28 22.56
CA GLU A 396 -12.32 -15.42 22.25
C GLU A 396 -12.18 -15.60 20.74
N ARG A 397 -11.00 -16.07 20.31
CA ARG A 397 -10.74 -16.52 18.95
C ARG A 397 -11.39 -17.89 18.71
N ASN A 398 -11.66 -18.24 17.45
CA ASN A 398 -12.13 -19.58 17.13
C ASN A 398 -11.01 -20.63 17.27
N GLU A 399 -11.34 -21.91 17.08
CA GLU A 399 -10.39 -23.03 17.15
C GLU A 399 -9.23 -22.93 16.13
N ALA A 400 -9.43 -22.21 15.02
CA ALA A 400 -8.40 -21.93 14.02
C ALA A 400 -7.50 -20.73 14.39
N GLY A 401 -7.71 -20.11 15.55
CA GLY A 401 -6.97 -18.94 16.02
C GLY A 401 -7.35 -17.63 15.33
N GLN A 402 -8.48 -17.58 14.63
CA GLN A 402 -8.98 -16.37 13.95
C GLN A 402 -9.83 -15.53 14.88
N LEU A 403 -9.77 -14.20 14.69
CA LEU A 403 -10.74 -13.29 15.28
C LEU A 403 -12.15 -13.60 14.79
N VAL A 404 -13.12 -13.51 15.70
CA VAL A 404 -14.53 -13.74 15.41
C VAL A 404 -15.29 -12.46 15.74
N ALA A 405 -16.20 -12.05 14.86
CA ALA A 405 -17.12 -10.95 15.17
C ALA A 405 -17.97 -11.32 16.39
N ASP A 406 -18.27 -10.36 17.28
CA ASP A 406 -19.22 -10.63 18.35
C ASP A 406 -20.59 -11.00 17.73
N PRO A 407 -21.11 -12.22 17.95
CA PRO A 407 -22.29 -12.72 17.24
C PRO A 407 -23.59 -12.02 17.66
N VAL A 408 -23.59 -11.31 18.80
CA VAL A 408 -24.74 -10.51 19.24
C VAL A 408 -24.70 -9.14 18.57
N LYS A 409 -23.52 -8.51 18.50
CA LYS A 409 -23.35 -7.18 17.88
C LYS A 409 -23.38 -7.24 16.35
N PHE A 410 -22.76 -8.26 15.77
CA PHE A 410 -22.53 -8.42 14.34
C PHE A 410 -22.99 -9.81 13.86
N PRO A 411 -24.30 -10.11 13.91
CA PRO A 411 -24.82 -11.43 13.54
C PRO A 411 -24.57 -11.80 12.06
N GLY A 412 -24.41 -10.83 11.16
CA GLY A 412 -24.01 -11.05 9.76
C GLY A 412 -22.50 -11.23 9.55
N GLY A 413 -21.69 -11.00 10.58
CA GLY A 413 -20.23 -11.03 10.52
C GLY A 413 -19.61 -9.83 9.79
N MET A 414 -18.29 -9.68 9.92
CA MET A 414 -17.59 -8.48 9.42
C MET A 414 -17.54 -8.38 7.89
N LYS A 415 -17.60 -9.52 7.18
CA LYS A 415 -17.70 -9.49 5.71
C LYS A 415 -19.00 -8.83 5.23
N ALA A 416 -20.14 -9.13 5.87
CA ALA A 416 -21.42 -8.52 5.49
C ALA A 416 -21.41 -7.01 5.72
N ILE A 417 -20.74 -6.54 6.78
CA ILE A 417 -20.51 -5.12 7.03
C ILE A 417 -19.65 -4.50 5.94
N GLY A 418 -18.52 -5.13 5.58
CA GLY A 418 -17.64 -4.67 4.51
C GLY A 418 -18.37 -4.56 3.17
N ASP A 419 -19.08 -5.62 2.78
CA ASP A 419 -19.91 -5.65 1.56
C ASP A 419 -20.97 -4.52 1.57
N TYR A 420 -21.60 -4.25 2.72
CA TYR A 420 -22.57 -3.16 2.85
C TYR A 420 -21.92 -1.79 2.70
N ILE A 421 -20.80 -1.53 3.38
CA ILE A 421 -20.06 -0.27 3.29
C ILE A 421 -19.62 -0.02 1.83
N HIS A 422 -19.08 -1.04 1.16
CA HIS A 422 -18.71 -0.97 -0.26
C HIS A 422 -19.91 -0.69 -1.16
N SER A 423 -21.08 -1.26 -0.87
CA SER A 423 -22.32 -0.99 -1.64
C SER A 423 -22.75 0.48 -1.60
N LYS A 424 -22.28 1.25 -0.60
CA LYS A 424 -22.53 2.69 -0.46
C LYS A 424 -21.48 3.56 -1.17
N GLY A 425 -20.46 2.95 -1.78
CA GLY A 425 -19.32 3.64 -2.35
C GLY A 425 -18.35 4.18 -1.30
N LEU A 426 -18.35 3.59 -0.10
CA LEU A 426 -17.41 3.88 0.98
C LEU A 426 -16.33 2.79 1.05
N LYS A 427 -15.24 3.07 1.78
CA LYS A 427 -14.14 2.16 2.09
C LYS A 427 -14.28 1.66 3.52
N TYR A 428 -14.07 0.37 3.72
CA TYR A 428 -14.27 -0.31 5.00
C TYR A 428 -12.98 -0.27 5.84
N GLY A 429 -13.02 0.36 7.01
CA GLY A 429 -11.94 0.34 7.97
C GLY A 429 -12.24 -0.50 9.21
N ILE A 430 -11.21 -1.12 9.77
CA ILE A 430 -11.29 -1.90 11.00
C ILE A 430 -10.19 -1.49 11.99
N TYR A 431 -10.47 -1.63 13.27
CA TYR A 431 -9.49 -1.49 14.34
C TYR A 431 -8.90 -2.84 14.70
N GLU A 432 -7.61 -2.83 15.00
CA GLU A 432 -6.94 -3.91 15.68
C GLU A 432 -5.79 -3.39 16.56
N CYS A 433 -5.21 -4.25 17.40
CA CYS A 433 -4.08 -3.92 18.26
C CYS A 433 -2.89 -4.86 18.01
N ARG A 434 -1.67 -4.33 17.98
CA ARG A 434 -0.45 -5.15 17.85
C ARG A 434 -0.01 -5.87 19.12
N GLY A 435 -0.67 -5.63 20.25
CA GLY A 435 -0.45 -6.38 21.48
C GLY A 435 -1.21 -7.70 21.51
N ASP A 436 -1.03 -8.45 22.61
CA ASP A 436 -1.81 -9.67 22.89
C ASP A 436 -3.29 -9.36 23.17
N LEU A 437 -3.57 -8.12 23.61
CA LEU A 437 -4.91 -7.62 23.87
C LEU A 437 -5.10 -6.22 23.26
N THR A 438 -6.34 -5.91 22.88
CA THR A 438 -6.78 -4.55 22.55
C THR A 438 -6.85 -3.67 23.79
N CYS A 439 -7.05 -2.36 23.62
CA CYS A 439 -7.22 -1.45 24.74
C CYS A 439 -8.44 -1.79 25.62
N GLN A 440 -9.44 -2.49 25.08
CA GLN A 440 -10.59 -3.00 25.83
C GLN A 440 -10.43 -4.41 26.40
N ASN A 441 -9.21 -4.96 26.41
CA ASN A 441 -8.90 -6.34 26.85
C ASN A 441 -9.60 -7.42 26.02
N LEU A 442 -9.80 -7.17 24.73
CA LEU A 442 -10.24 -8.18 23.75
C LEU A 442 -9.02 -8.75 23.02
N PRO A 443 -9.14 -9.88 22.30
CA PRO A 443 -8.00 -10.49 21.61
C PRO A 443 -7.33 -9.50 20.65
N GLY A 444 -6.02 -9.24 20.85
CA GLY A 444 -5.19 -8.50 19.91
C GLY A 444 -4.45 -9.43 18.95
N SER A 445 -3.68 -8.88 18.00
CA SER A 445 -3.09 -9.62 16.88
C SER A 445 -1.66 -10.12 17.09
N PHE A 446 -1.03 -9.92 18.25
CA PHE A 446 0.31 -10.45 18.48
C PHE A 446 0.36 -11.98 18.32
N GLU A 447 1.32 -12.49 17.55
CA GLU A 447 1.46 -13.91 17.13
C GLU A 447 0.36 -14.44 16.18
N HIS A 448 -0.60 -13.60 15.79
CA HIS A 448 -1.68 -13.90 14.86
C HIS A 448 -1.68 -12.96 13.64
N GLU A 449 -0.59 -12.24 13.40
CA GLU A 449 -0.52 -11.11 12.46
C GLU A 449 -0.98 -11.50 11.05
N GLN A 450 -0.42 -12.57 10.47
CA GLN A 450 -0.81 -13.01 9.13
C GLN A 450 -2.26 -13.53 9.08
N THR A 451 -2.68 -14.31 10.08
CA THR A 451 -4.03 -14.88 10.17
C THR A 451 -5.09 -13.78 10.21
N ASP A 452 -4.83 -12.71 10.97
CA ASP A 452 -5.76 -11.60 11.11
C ASP A 452 -5.76 -10.73 9.85
N MET A 453 -4.60 -10.46 9.23
CA MET A 453 -4.55 -9.74 7.96
C MET A 453 -5.26 -10.50 6.84
N ASP A 454 -5.12 -11.83 6.76
CA ASP A 454 -5.83 -12.67 5.80
C ASP A 454 -7.35 -12.60 6.01
N SER A 455 -7.79 -12.60 7.28
CA SER A 455 -9.20 -12.44 7.65
C SER A 455 -9.73 -11.08 7.19
N PHE A 456 -9.00 -9.99 7.50
CA PHE A 456 -9.36 -8.63 7.11
C PHE A 456 -9.43 -8.48 5.58
N ALA A 457 -8.49 -9.09 4.86
CA ALA A 457 -8.53 -9.10 3.41
C ALA A 457 -9.75 -9.86 2.86
N SER A 458 -10.12 -10.99 3.47
CA SER A 458 -11.31 -11.77 3.08
C SER A 458 -12.63 -11.05 3.36
N TRP A 459 -12.66 -10.17 4.36
CA TRP A 459 -13.81 -9.33 4.72
C TRP A 459 -13.89 -8.04 3.91
N GLY A 460 -12.88 -7.75 3.07
CA GLY A 460 -12.86 -6.55 2.25
C GLY A 460 -12.38 -5.29 2.98
N VAL A 461 -11.60 -5.39 4.05
CA VAL A 461 -11.03 -4.22 4.74
C VAL A 461 -10.10 -3.42 3.81
N ASP A 462 -10.22 -2.10 3.80
CA ASP A 462 -9.41 -1.14 3.04
C ASP A 462 -8.50 -0.28 3.93
N TYR A 463 -8.75 -0.26 5.25
CA TYR A 463 -8.06 0.57 6.23
C TYR A 463 -7.95 -0.15 7.57
N ILE A 464 -6.77 -0.14 8.18
CA ILE A 464 -6.51 -0.74 9.49
C ILE A 464 -6.00 0.36 10.43
N LYS A 465 -6.73 0.64 11.51
CA LYS A 465 -6.20 1.37 12.67
C LYS A 465 -5.51 0.36 13.57
N LEU A 466 -4.19 0.41 13.67
CA LEU A 466 -3.39 -0.53 14.45
C LEU A 466 -2.86 0.12 15.74
N ASP A 467 -3.45 -0.24 16.86
CA ASP A 467 -3.12 0.25 18.20
C ASP A 467 -1.91 -0.47 18.80
N ALA A 468 -1.44 0.01 19.96
CA ALA A 468 -0.25 -0.50 20.66
C ALA A 468 -0.50 -0.84 22.14
N CYS A 469 -1.76 -0.95 22.59
CA CYS A 469 -2.07 -1.47 23.92
C CYS A 469 -1.41 -2.84 24.15
N PHE A 470 -0.85 -3.07 25.34
CA PHE A 470 -0.16 -4.30 25.74
C PHE A 470 1.06 -4.76 24.91
N ALA A 471 1.44 -4.06 23.83
CA ALA A 471 2.55 -4.40 22.94
C ALA A 471 3.94 -4.43 23.62
N ILE A 472 4.08 -3.94 24.86
CA ILE A 472 5.33 -4.08 25.63
C ILE A 472 5.72 -5.56 25.80
N LYS A 473 4.72 -6.45 25.95
CA LYS A 473 4.96 -7.88 26.16
C LYS A 473 5.56 -8.59 24.95
N ASN A 474 5.43 -8.01 23.76
CA ASN A 474 5.92 -8.59 22.51
C ASN A 474 7.44 -8.81 22.54
N GLY A 475 8.16 -8.01 23.32
CA GLY A 475 9.63 -8.06 23.39
C GLY A 475 10.34 -7.60 22.12
N ARG A 476 9.60 -7.01 21.17
CA ARG A 476 10.07 -6.46 19.88
C ARG A 476 10.02 -4.95 19.87
N LEU A 477 10.85 -4.33 19.03
CA LEU A 477 10.73 -2.90 18.72
C LEU A 477 9.46 -2.63 17.92
N SER A 478 8.94 -1.40 17.98
CA SER A 478 7.79 -0.96 17.19
C SER A 478 8.05 -1.03 15.70
N SER A 479 9.27 -0.69 15.24
CA SER A 479 9.65 -0.89 13.83
C SER A 479 9.63 -2.37 13.41
N GLU A 480 10.02 -3.28 14.31
CA GLU A 480 10.02 -4.72 14.04
C GLU A 480 8.59 -5.26 13.99
N ASP A 481 7.75 -4.90 14.97
CA ASP A 481 6.33 -5.28 14.97
C ASP A 481 5.63 -4.80 13.70
N LEU A 482 5.78 -3.52 13.35
CA LEU A 482 5.09 -2.96 12.19
C LEU A 482 5.61 -3.49 10.86
N ASP A 483 6.88 -3.93 10.77
CA ASP A 483 7.35 -4.65 9.59
C ASP A 483 6.58 -5.97 9.43
N VAL A 484 6.34 -6.72 10.51
CA VAL A 484 5.52 -7.96 10.44
C VAL A 484 4.12 -7.67 9.89
N TYR A 485 3.44 -6.62 10.38
CA TYR A 485 2.12 -6.23 9.86
C TYR A 485 2.19 -5.75 8.41
N HIS A 486 3.17 -4.92 8.06
CA HIS A 486 3.35 -4.44 6.70
C HIS A 486 3.54 -5.61 5.73
N GLN A 487 4.44 -6.54 6.06
CA GLN A 487 4.61 -7.75 5.27
C GLN A 487 3.31 -8.54 5.21
N ALA A 488 2.63 -8.77 6.33
CA ALA A 488 1.38 -9.53 6.36
C ALA A 488 0.31 -8.93 5.44
N ILE A 489 0.13 -7.60 5.45
CA ILE A 489 -0.75 -6.86 4.54
C ILE A 489 -0.34 -7.09 3.08
N VAL A 490 0.95 -6.94 2.75
CA VAL A 490 1.47 -7.19 1.39
C VAL A 490 1.18 -8.62 0.94
N HIS A 491 1.31 -9.61 1.82
CA HIS A 491 1.02 -11.01 1.52
C HIS A 491 -0.44 -11.27 1.17
N THR A 492 -1.39 -10.52 1.75
CA THR A 492 -2.82 -10.63 1.40
C THR A 492 -3.12 -10.19 -0.03
N ARG A 493 -2.27 -9.33 -0.61
CA ARG A 493 -2.44 -8.68 -1.92
C ARG A 493 -3.69 -7.80 -2.05
N ARG A 494 -4.31 -7.46 -0.93
CA ARG A 494 -5.33 -6.40 -0.85
C ARG A 494 -4.66 -5.12 -0.36
N PRO A 495 -4.75 -4.01 -1.10
CA PRO A 495 -4.30 -2.72 -0.60
C PRO A 495 -5.09 -2.35 0.65
N MET A 496 -4.40 -2.21 1.79
CA MET A 496 -4.99 -1.78 3.06
C MET A 496 -4.12 -0.66 3.63
N VAL A 497 -4.74 0.50 3.87
CA VAL A 497 -4.09 1.63 4.54
C VAL A 497 -3.77 1.22 5.96
N LEU A 498 -2.51 1.31 6.39
CA LEU A 498 -2.11 1.07 7.77
C LEU A 498 -1.93 2.39 8.52
N SER A 499 -2.81 2.63 9.48
CA SER A 499 -2.78 3.76 10.41
C SER A 499 -2.14 3.34 11.72
N ILE A 500 -0.94 3.86 11.98
CA ILE A 500 -0.13 3.53 13.16
C ILE A 500 -0.66 4.33 14.36
N SER A 501 -1.35 3.68 15.29
CA SER A 501 -1.93 4.29 16.48
C SER A 501 -1.10 3.97 17.73
N ASP A 502 0.13 4.47 17.78
CA ASP A 502 1.10 4.19 18.86
C ASP A 502 1.14 5.26 19.97
N PHE A 503 0.09 6.09 20.05
CA PHE A 503 -0.06 7.21 20.98
C PHE A 503 1.02 8.30 20.87
N GLY A 504 1.52 8.57 19.66
CA GLY A 504 2.54 9.60 19.44
C GLY A 504 3.92 9.16 19.89
N SER A 505 4.25 7.88 19.71
CA SER A 505 5.55 7.32 20.11
C SER A 505 6.67 7.58 19.10
N GLY A 506 6.49 8.55 18.21
CA GLY A 506 7.55 9.10 17.37
C GLY A 506 7.75 8.40 16.03
N ALA A 507 6.68 7.88 15.41
CA ALA A 507 6.75 7.22 14.11
C ALA A 507 7.50 8.03 13.04
N TRP A 508 7.30 9.34 12.98
CA TRP A 508 8.07 10.23 12.10
C TRP A 508 9.60 10.18 12.34
N ALA A 509 10.01 9.84 13.56
CA ALA A 509 11.38 9.87 14.01
C ALA A 509 12.09 8.50 13.91
N TRP A 510 11.37 7.39 14.12
CA TRP A 510 11.94 6.03 14.00
C TRP A 510 11.67 5.35 12.64
N GLY A 511 10.91 5.97 11.74
CA GLY A 511 10.76 5.50 10.34
C GLY A 511 9.41 4.88 9.97
N GLY A 512 8.33 5.28 10.63
CA GLY A 512 6.96 4.78 10.41
C GLY A 512 6.48 4.80 8.96
N LYS A 513 6.97 5.75 8.15
CA LYS A 513 6.68 5.83 6.71
C LYS A 513 7.06 4.59 5.90
N ASN A 514 7.93 3.73 6.43
CA ASN A 514 8.33 2.50 5.76
C ASN A 514 7.27 1.40 5.90
N TYR A 515 6.30 1.57 6.82
CA TYR A 515 5.37 0.51 7.20
C TYR A 515 3.90 0.92 7.02
N GLY A 516 3.57 2.17 7.36
CA GLY A 516 2.19 2.68 7.32
C GLY A 516 2.08 4.05 6.66
N GLN A 517 0.85 4.36 6.26
CA GLN A 517 0.50 5.55 5.48
C GLN A 517 0.25 6.79 6.35
N LEU A 518 0.02 6.58 7.65
CA LEU A 518 -0.22 7.64 8.62
C LEU A 518 0.10 7.15 10.03
N TRP A 519 0.40 8.10 10.92
CA TRP A 519 0.75 7.78 12.30
C TRP A 519 0.28 8.84 13.28
N ARG A 520 -0.18 8.39 14.44
CA ARG A 520 -0.56 9.26 15.55
C ARG A 520 0.63 10.09 16.01
N THR A 521 0.42 11.40 16.22
CA THR A 521 1.45 12.32 16.74
C THR A 521 1.30 12.66 18.22
N SER A 522 0.16 12.31 18.80
CA SER A 522 -0.23 12.58 20.18
C SER A 522 -0.88 11.36 20.85
N GLY A 523 -1.14 11.47 22.15
CA GLY A 523 -2.17 10.67 22.79
C GLY A 523 -3.59 11.10 22.38
N ASP A 524 -4.59 10.48 22.99
CA ASP A 524 -5.98 10.62 22.54
C ASP A 524 -6.54 12.04 22.76
N ILE A 525 -7.30 12.48 21.77
CA ILE A 525 -8.03 13.75 21.78
C ILE A 525 -9.35 13.59 22.52
N TYR A 526 -9.63 14.54 23.40
CA TYR A 526 -10.87 14.62 24.18
C TYR A 526 -11.70 15.82 23.72
N PRO A 527 -13.04 15.84 23.97
CA PRO A 527 -13.96 16.89 23.50
C PRO A 527 -13.79 18.21 24.27
N THR A 528 -12.58 18.77 24.27
CA THR A 528 -12.26 20.08 24.82
C THR A 528 -11.29 20.80 23.90
N ILE A 529 -11.48 22.12 23.73
CA ILE A 529 -10.58 22.93 22.88
C ILE A 529 -9.12 22.89 23.34
N ARG A 530 -8.88 22.68 24.65
CA ARG A 530 -7.52 22.51 25.18
C ARG A 530 -6.85 21.24 24.64
N SER A 531 -7.60 20.14 24.57
CA SER A 531 -7.09 18.89 24.02
C SER A 531 -6.82 19.01 22.51
N VAL A 532 -7.71 19.67 21.77
CA VAL A 532 -7.51 20.01 20.35
C VAL A 532 -6.20 20.77 20.14
N TYR A 533 -5.95 21.84 20.91
CA TYR A 533 -4.70 22.60 20.79
C TYR A 533 -3.46 21.80 21.19
N ASN A 534 -3.56 20.93 22.20
CA ASN A 534 -2.44 20.07 22.59
C ASN A 534 -2.07 19.10 21.47
N CYS A 535 -3.06 18.46 20.82
CA CYS A 535 -2.81 17.52 19.74
C CYS A 535 -2.30 18.24 18.48
N ALA A 536 -2.90 19.38 18.10
CA ALA A 536 -2.41 20.21 16.99
C ALA A 536 -0.94 20.66 17.20
N ASN A 537 -0.55 20.99 18.42
CA ASN A 537 0.83 21.36 18.76
C ASN A 537 1.86 20.24 18.59
N THR A 538 1.45 18.96 18.62
CA THR A 538 2.36 17.84 18.35
C THR A 538 2.73 17.74 16.87
N SER A 539 1.84 18.17 15.98
CA SER A 539 2.05 18.18 14.52
C SER A 539 2.58 19.52 14.01
N GLY A 540 2.00 20.64 14.45
CA GLY A 540 2.32 21.98 13.94
C GLY A 540 3.31 22.79 14.77
N GLY A 541 3.79 22.26 15.91
CA GLY A 541 4.62 23.00 16.85
C GLY A 541 5.77 22.17 17.44
N ASP A 542 6.31 22.65 18.56
CA ASP A 542 7.42 21.99 19.28
C ASP A 542 6.94 20.98 20.33
N GLY A 543 5.65 20.60 20.30
CA GLY A 543 5.04 19.72 21.30
C GLY A 543 5.79 18.40 21.45
N SER A 544 6.23 17.83 20.33
CA SER A 544 6.88 16.53 20.26
C SER A 544 8.27 16.55 19.63
N ILE A 545 8.71 17.63 18.99
CA ILE A 545 9.96 17.67 18.20
C ILE A 545 10.86 18.86 18.59
N HIS A 546 12.11 18.89 18.11
CA HIS A 546 13.00 20.03 18.28
C HIS A 546 12.44 21.29 17.58
N PRO A 547 12.46 22.49 18.21
CA PRO A 547 11.87 23.70 17.64
C PRO A 547 12.40 24.10 16.26
N ALA A 548 13.64 23.71 15.92
CA ALA A 548 14.22 23.97 14.61
C ALA A 548 13.38 23.43 13.44
N PHE A 549 12.67 22.30 13.63
CA PHE A 549 11.83 21.68 12.60
C PHE A 549 10.56 22.49 12.29
N GLN A 550 10.14 23.37 13.21
CA GLN A 550 8.91 24.16 13.07
C GLN A 550 7.66 23.28 12.85
N GLY A 551 7.58 22.17 13.59
CA GLY A 551 6.55 21.14 13.44
C GLY A 551 7.03 19.93 12.64
N LEU A 552 6.08 19.08 12.25
CA LEU A 552 6.32 17.80 11.58
C LEU A 552 6.11 17.84 10.06
N TRP A 553 5.93 19.02 9.48
CA TRP A 553 5.52 19.20 8.08
C TRP A 553 6.47 18.53 7.08
N GLN A 554 7.78 18.46 7.37
CA GLN A 554 8.76 17.81 6.49
C GLN A 554 8.67 16.27 6.48
N PHE A 555 7.91 15.69 7.40
CA PHE A 555 7.64 14.25 7.47
C PHE A 555 6.27 13.89 6.91
N ALA A 556 5.48 14.90 6.49
CA ALA A 556 4.18 14.70 5.89
C ALA A 556 4.25 14.72 4.36
N GLY A 557 3.44 13.88 3.72
CA GLY A 557 3.30 13.78 2.27
C GLY A 557 2.42 12.59 1.87
N PRO A 558 2.30 12.31 0.57
CA PRO A 558 1.58 11.12 0.10
C PRO A 558 2.07 9.86 0.82
N ASP A 559 1.13 9.03 1.31
CA ASP A 559 1.42 7.85 2.15
C ASP A 559 2.21 8.12 3.43
N SER A 560 2.15 9.34 3.95
CA SER A 560 2.86 9.73 5.16
C SER A 560 2.15 10.89 5.83
N TRP A 561 1.09 10.63 6.58
CA TRP A 561 0.31 11.69 7.23
C TRP A 561 0.50 11.73 8.74
N ASN A 562 0.79 12.92 9.27
CA ASN A 562 0.78 13.18 10.70
C ASN A 562 -0.67 13.22 11.18
N ASP A 563 -1.02 12.31 12.09
CA ASP A 563 -2.36 12.17 12.65
C ASP A 563 -2.42 12.74 14.08
N PRO A 564 -2.87 13.99 14.27
CA PRO A 564 -3.17 14.55 15.59
C PRO A 564 -4.48 14.04 16.20
N ASP A 565 -4.99 12.88 15.75
CA ASP A 565 -6.20 12.17 16.18
C ASP A 565 -7.51 12.68 15.56
N MET A 566 -8.60 11.97 15.83
CA MET A 566 -9.93 12.19 15.27
C MET A 566 -10.51 13.59 15.54
N LEU A 567 -11.45 14.01 14.70
CA LEU A 567 -12.23 15.22 14.92
C LEU A 567 -13.24 15.04 16.06
N GLN A 568 -13.28 16.02 16.95
CA GLN A 568 -14.32 16.24 17.97
C GLN A 568 -15.39 17.25 17.50
N VAL A 569 -15.43 17.56 16.19
CA VAL A 569 -16.42 18.49 15.61
C VAL A 569 -17.84 18.00 15.89
N GLY A 570 -18.66 18.83 16.55
CA GLY A 570 -20.00 18.48 17.02
C GLY A 570 -20.06 17.90 18.44
N ASN A 571 -18.91 17.53 19.02
CA ASN A 571 -18.77 17.13 20.42
C ASN A 571 -18.19 18.26 21.30
N LEU A 572 -17.65 19.33 20.70
CA LEU A 572 -17.12 20.49 21.43
C LEU A 572 -18.24 21.39 21.96
N LYS A 573 -17.87 22.33 22.83
CA LYS A 573 -18.84 23.15 23.55
C LYS A 573 -19.54 24.16 22.65
N THR A 574 -18.89 24.61 21.58
CA THR A 574 -19.41 25.66 20.70
C THR A 574 -19.05 25.44 19.24
N THR A 575 -19.89 25.92 18.33
CA THR A 575 -19.63 25.94 16.88
C THR A 575 -18.34 26.69 16.52
N LEU A 576 -17.93 27.68 17.31
CA LEU A 576 -16.65 28.38 17.12
C LEU A 576 -15.47 27.44 17.37
N GLU A 577 -15.54 26.66 18.45
CA GLU A 577 -14.54 25.63 18.78
C GLU A 577 -14.48 24.53 17.71
N ASP A 578 -15.63 24.13 17.14
CA ASP A 578 -15.69 23.20 16.01
C ASP A 578 -14.98 23.76 14.76
N LYS A 579 -15.25 25.02 14.38
CA LYS A 579 -14.63 25.66 13.22
C LYS A 579 -13.12 25.79 13.35
N VAL A 580 -12.62 26.16 14.54
CA VAL A 580 -11.17 26.27 14.76
C VAL A 580 -10.50 24.90 14.72
N HIS A 581 -11.15 23.87 15.28
CA HIS A 581 -10.65 22.50 15.21
C HIS A 581 -10.54 22.01 13.76
N PHE A 582 -11.59 22.19 12.97
CA PHE A 582 -11.60 21.82 11.55
C PHE A 582 -10.57 22.59 10.73
N SER A 583 -10.40 23.88 11.02
CA SER A 583 -9.39 24.73 10.37
C SER A 583 -7.96 24.30 10.69
N LEU A 584 -7.68 23.92 11.95
CA LEU A 584 -6.37 23.40 12.35
C LEU A 584 -6.04 22.08 11.64
N TRP A 585 -6.98 21.14 11.58
CA TRP A 585 -6.76 19.87 10.87
C TRP A 585 -6.58 20.09 9.37
N SER A 586 -7.32 21.04 8.80
CA SER A 586 -7.24 21.36 7.39
C SER A 586 -5.91 22.00 7.01
N ILE A 587 -5.44 22.99 7.78
CA ILE A 587 -4.15 23.65 7.51
C ILE A 587 -2.98 22.70 7.76
N LEU A 588 -3.10 21.76 8.71
CA LEU A 588 -2.06 20.77 9.02
C LEU A 588 -2.02 19.59 8.04
N ALA A 589 -2.92 19.51 7.05
CA ALA A 589 -3.07 18.32 6.21
C ALA A 589 -3.20 17.03 7.05
N ALA A 590 -3.91 17.12 8.18
CA ALA A 590 -4.19 15.98 9.03
C ALA A 590 -5.32 15.12 8.43
N PRO A 591 -5.38 13.81 8.74
CA PRO A 591 -6.55 12.99 8.42
C PRO A 591 -7.83 13.61 8.99
N ILE A 592 -8.89 13.73 8.19
CA ILE A 592 -10.18 14.27 8.61
C ILE A 592 -11.10 13.09 8.97
N MET A 593 -10.93 12.56 10.17
CA MET A 593 -11.73 11.44 10.69
C MET A 593 -12.78 11.95 11.67
N ALA A 594 -14.04 12.08 11.24
CA ALA A 594 -15.15 12.49 12.09
C ALA A 594 -15.39 11.46 13.22
N GLY A 595 -15.55 11.93 14.46
CA GLY A 595 -15.84 11.08 15.62
C GLY A 595 -17.19 11.34 16.29
N ASN A 596 -18.02 12.23 15.75
CA ASN A 596 -19.35 12.51 16.31
C ASN A 596 -20.38 11.45 15.89
N ASP A 597 -21.47 11.34 16.64
CA ASP A 597 -22.66 10.58 16.22
C ASP A 597 -23.36 11.34 15.08
N LEU A 598 -23.25 10.83 13.84
CA LEU A 598 -23.77 11.50 12.66
C LEU A 598 -25.31 11.60 12.67
N SER A 599 -26.02 10.73 13.40
CA SER A 599 -27.48 10.78 13.53
C SER A 599 -27.97 11.96 14.37
N LYS A 600 -27.09 12.54 15.20
CA LYS A 600 -27.37 13.69 16.07
C LYS A 600 -26.73 14.98 15.54
N MET A 601 -26.20 14.95 14.32
CA MET A 601 -25.52 16.08 13.72
C MET A 601 -26.49 17.25 13.51
N THR A 602 -26.16 18.41 14.08
CA THR A 602 -26.88 19.66 13.80
C THR A 602 -26.55 20.17 12.40
N GLU A 603 -27.39 21.06 11.86
CA GLU A 603 -27.12 21.70 10.57
C GLU A 603 -25.82 22.52 10.60
N GLU A 604 -25.46 23.12 11.73
CA GLU A 604 -24.19 23.82 11.92
C GLU A 604 -22.99 22.86 11.82
N THR A 605 -23.04 21.72 12.52
CA THR A 605 -21.99 20.69 12.46
C THR A 605 -21.86 20.14 11.04
N LYS A 606 -22.99 19.85 10.38
CA LYS A 606 -23.01 19.42 8.98
C LYS A 606 -22.36 20.45 8.05
N LYS A 607 -22.69 21.74 8.21
CA LYS A 607 -22.06 22.82 7.42
C LYS A 607 -20.55 22.93 7.62
N ILE A 608 -20.05 22.63 8.81
CA ILE A 608 -18.61 22.61 9.11
C ILE A 608 -17.94 21.43 8.41
N LEU A 609 -18.48 20.22 8.59
CA LEU A 609 -17.92 19.00 7.97
C LEU A 609 -18.02 19.01 6.45
N LEU A 610 -18.96 19.76 5.85
CA LEU A 610 -19.12 19.89 4.39
C LEU A 610 -18.53 21.19 3.83
N ALA A 611 -17.65 21.87 4.57
CA ALA A 611 -17.08 23.15 4.15
C ALA A 611 -16.07 22.97 3.00
N ALA A 612 -16.57 22.90 1.76
CA ALA A 612 -15.79 22.54 0.56
C ALA A 612 -14.48 23.33 0.37
N GLU A 613 -14.46 24.65 0.61
CA GLU A 613 -13.22 25.43 0.47
C GLU A 613 -12.19 25.13 1.57
N VAL A 614 -12.64 24.71 2.76
CA VAL A 614 -11.78 24.32 3.87
C VAL A 614 -11.25 22.90 3.65
N ILE A 615 -12.10 21.98 3.19
CA ILE A 615 -11.71 20.62 2.77
C ILE A 615 -10.68 20.70 1.63
N ALA A 616 -10.88 21.58 0.65
CA ALA A 616 -9.94 21.76 -0.45
C ALA A 616 -8.54 22.23 0.00
N ILE A 617 -8.42 22.91 1.16
CA ILE A 617 -7.12 23.24 1.74
C ILE A 617 -6.44 21.96 2.26
N ASN A 618 -7.18 21.09 2.94
CA ASN A 618 -6.67 19.80 3.43
C ASN A 618 -6.26 18.88 2.27
N GLN A 619 -7.14 18.73 1.28
CA GLN A 619 -7.04 17.83 0.13
C GLN A 619 -6.24 18.41 -1.05
N ASP A 620 -5.49 19.49 -0.83
CA ASP A 620 -4.69 20.10 -1.91
C ASP A 620 -3.63 19.12 -2.44
N ALA A 621 -3.58 18.98 -3.76
CA ALA A 621 -2.76 17.98 -4.47
C ALA A 621 -1.24 18.15 -4.28
N ARG A 622 -0.79 19.27 -3.71
CA ARG A 622 0.62 19.44 -3.33
C ARG A 622 1.01 18.57 -2.13
N ALA A 623 0.04 18.03 -1.40
CA ALA A 623 0.25 17.12 -0.28
C ALA A 623 1.19 17.69 0.81
N HIS A 624 1.19 19.02 0.98
CA HIS A 624 2.06 19.72 1.91
C HIS A 624 1.31 20.06 3.19
N GLN A 625 1.82 19.65 4.35
CA GLN A 625 1.31 20.09 5.66
C GLN A 625 1.68 21.55 5.94
N GLY A 626 0.76 22.33 6.52
CA GLY A 626 1.04 23.69 6.96
C GLY A 626 1.98 23.77 8.15
N TYR A 627 2.65 24.92 8.30
CA TYR A 627 3.63 25.19 9.34
C TYR A 627 3.39 26.57 9.95
N LYS A 628 3.83 26.79 11.20
CA LYS A 628 3.68 28.09 11.87
C LYS A 628 4.71 29.08 11.33
N VAL A 629 4.26 30.27 10.96
CA VAL A 629 5.11 31.44 10.65
C VAL A 629 5.12 32.45 11.81
N PHE A 630 4.22 32.30 12.79
CA PHE A 630 4.18 33.08 14.01
C PHE A 630 3.56 32.25 15.14
N ASP A 631 4.17 32.29 16.33
CA ASP A 631 3.66 31.67 17.56
C ASP A 631 4.16 32.49 18.77
N LYS A 632 3.30 33.38 19.28
CA LYS A 632 3.65 34.24 20.43
C LYS A 632 2.39 34.74 21.12
N ASP A 633 2.44 34.88 22.44
CA ASP A 633 1.39 35.51 23.24
C ASP A 633 -0.02 34.91 23.02
N SER A 634 -0.09 33.60 22.78
CA SER A 634 -1.32 32.84 22.45
C SER A 634 -1.91 33.11 21.05
N VAL A 635 -1.20 33.86 20.21
CA VAL A 635 -1.53 34.08 18.81
C VAL A 635 -0.67 33.19 17.93
N GLU A 636 -1.30 32.53 16.97
CA GLU A 636 -0.62 31.67 15.98
C GLU A 636 -1.01 32.08 14.57
N ILE A 637 -0.03 32.04 13.65
CA ILE A 637 -0.27 32.14 12.21
C ILE A 637 0.36 30.93 11.54
N TYR A 638 -0.45 30.16 10.82
CA TYR A 638 0.01 29.05 10.00
C TYR A 638 -0.02 29.43 8.52
N ASN A 639 0.91 28.86 7.74
CA ASN A 639 0.98 28.98 6.30
C ASN A 639 0.99 27.59 5.66
N LYS A 640 0.20 27.38 4.60
CA LYS A 640 0.19 26.16 3.79
C LYS A 640 0.17 26.53 2.31
N PRO A 641 1.33 26.51 1.64
CA PRO A 641 1.40 26.72 0.20
C PRO A 641 0.56 25.67 -0.56
N LEU A 642 -0.23 26.12 -1.53
CA LEU A 642 -1.16 25.26 -2.28
C LEU A 642 -0.64 24.99 -3.71
N SER A 643 -1.23 23.99 -4.36
CA SER A 643 -0.91 23.55 -5.72
C SER A 643 -1.28 24.57 -6.81
N ASP A 644 -2.27 25.42 -6.54
CA ASP A 644 -2.84 26.35 -7.53
C ASP A 644 -2.13 27.71 -7.62
N GLY A 645 -1.00 27.89 -6.93
CA GLY A 645 -0.27 29.16 -6.89
C GLY A 645 -0.57 30.05 -5.69
N THR A 646 -1.64 29.77 -4.95
CA THR A 646 -2.00 30.51 -3.73
C THR A 646 -1.39 29.88 -2.47
N THR A 647 -1.62 30.48 -1.31
CA THR A 647 -1.33 29.89 0.00
C THR A 647 -2.52 30.01 0.94
N ALA A 648 -2.75 29.00 1.77
CA ALA A 648 -3.72 29.10 2.86
C ALA A 648 -3.05 29.65 4.13
N VAL A 649 -3.74 30.54 4.83
CA VAL A 649 -3.26 31.17 6.07
C VAL A 649 -4.31 31.05 7.16
N LEU A 650 -3.97 30.43 8.28
CA LEU A 650 -4.80 30.41 9.49
C LEU A 650 -4.24 31.41 10.49
N MET A 651 -5.03 32.41 10.88
CA MET A 651 -4.69 33.38 11.92
C MET A 651 -5.59 33.11 13.12
N LEU A 652 -5.02 32.69 14.26
CA LEU A 652 -5.75 32.15 15.41
C LEU A 652 -5.38 32.90 16.69
N ASN A 653 -6.39 33.34 17.44
CA ASN A 653 -6.23 33.79 18.82
C ASN A 653 -6.69 32.73 19.82
N LYS A 654 -5.75 32.10 20.54
CA LYS A 654 -6.06 31.17 21.65
C LYS A 654 -6.24 31.90 22.99
N GLY A 655 -5.81 33.17 23.07
CA GLY A 655 -5.82 33.99 24.27
C GLY A 655 -7.19 34.57 24.59
N SER A 656 -7.37 35.05 25.82
CA SER A 656 -8.65 35.62 26.27
C SER A 656 -8.88 37.07 25.84
N LYS A 657 -7.82 37.79 25.42
CA LYS A 657 -7.88 39.19 25.02
C LYS A 657 -8.18 39.28 23.53
N LYS A 658 -9.04 40.23 23.12
CA LYS A 658 -9.17 40.59 21.70
C LYS A 658 -7.83 41.09 21.17
N THR A 659 -7.45 40.66 19.97
CA THR A 659 -6.15 40.99 19.39
C THR A 659 -6.26 41.16 17.89
N ASP A 660 -5.66 42.23 17.38
CA ASP A 660 -5.43 42.40 15.94
C ASP A 660 -4.26 41.49 15.55
N ILE A 661 -4.49 40.59 14.61
CA ILE A 661 -3.45 39.69 14.10
C ILE A 661 -3.10 40.15 12.70
N THR A 662 -1.81 40.33 12.42
CA THR A 662 -1.33 40.76 11.10
C THR A 662 -0.42 39.69 10.51
N VAL A 663 -0.72 39.26 9.29
CA VAL A 663 0.19 38.44 8.48
C VAL A 663 0.93 39.34 7.50
N GLN A 664 2.26 39.27 7.53
CA GLN A 664 3.11 39.94 6.55
C GLN A 664 3.29 39.01 5.35
N PHE A 665 3.08 39.49 4.13
CA PHE A 665 3.12 38.61 2.95
C PHE A 665 4.51 38.02 2.71
N ASN A 666 5.56 38.75 3.07
CA ASN A 666 6.93 38.25 2.96
C ASN A 666 7.21 37.05 3.87
N THR A 667 6.53 36.91 5.03
CA THR A 667 6.70 35.75 5.93
C THR A 667 6.02 34.49 5.43
N ILE A 668 5.08 34.63 4.48
CA ILE A 668 4.36 33.53 3.83
C ILE A 668 4.79 33.33 2.38
N GLY A 669 5.91 33.94 1.96
CA GLY A 669 6.51 33.74 0.62
C GLY A 669 5.84 34.52 -0.51
N LEU A 670 5.07 35.56 -0.19
CA LEU A 670 4.40 36.46 -1.14
C LEU A 670 4.96 37.89 -1.02
N GLN A 671 4.71 38.74 -2.02
CA GLN A 671 5.16 40.15 -2.03
C GLN A 671 4.16 41.04 -2.77
N GLY A 672 4.12 42.34 -2.43
CA GLY A 672 3.28 43.32 -3.12
C GLY A 672 1.78 43.07 -2.94
N LYS A 673 1.00 43.42 -3.95
CA LYS A 673 -0.47 43.28 -3.92
C LYS A 673 -0.90 41.82 -4.05
N GLN A 674 -1.70 41.35 -3.09
CA GLN A 674 -2.25 40.00 -3.06
C GLN A 674 -3.76 40.04 -2.83
N LYS A 675 -4.47 39.17 -3.55
CA LYS A 675 -5.90 38.92 -3.30
C LYS A 675 -6.04 38.10 -2.03
N VAL A 676 -6.99 38.47 -1.18
CA VAL A 676 -7.31 37.77 0.07
C VAL A 676 -8.76 37.32 0.03
N ARG A 677 -8.98 36.02 0.25
CA ARG A 677 -10.32 35.41 0.36
C ARG A 677 -10.46 34.74 1.71
N ASP A 678 -11.58 34.98 2.39
CA ASP A 678 -11.97 34.22 3.58
C ASP A 678 -12.80 33.00 3.16
N VAL A 679 -12.31 31.79 3.47
CA VAL A 679 -12.94 30.55 3.00
C VAL A 679 -14.15 30.13 3.85
N TRP A 680 -14.26 30.62 5.09
CA TRP A 680 -15.43 30.37 5.93
C TRP A 680 -16.58 31.30 5.56
N LEU A 681 -16.27 32.57 5.25
CA LEU A 681 -17.26 33.55 4.77
C LEU A 681 -17.57 33.39 3.28
N LYS A 682 -16.74 32.62 2.53
CA LYS A 682 -16.79 32.48 1.07
C LYS A 682 -16.74 33.84 0.35
N ASN A 683 -16.00 34.78 0.93
CA ASN A 683 -15.98 36.17 0.49
C ASN A 683 -14.57 36.61 0.10
N ASP A 684 -14.47 37.31 -1.03
CA ASP A 684 -13.24 37.97 -1.43
C ASP A 684 -13.13 39.30 -0.68
N LEU A 685 -12.12 39.44 0.17
CA LEU A 685 -11.92 40.61 1.02
C LEU A 685 -11.26 41.77 0.27
N GLY A 686 -10.79 41.53 -0.96
CA GLY A 686 -10.12 42.50 -1.82
C GLY A 686 -8.63 42.23 -2.01
N GLU A 687 -7.92 43.23 -2.52
CA GLU A 687 -6.46 43.22 -2.67
C GLU A 687 -5.82 44.06 -1.57
N PHE A 688 -4.79 43.50 -0.95
CA PHE A 688 -4.01 44.15 0.08
C PHE A 688 -2.55 44.22 -0.35
N ASP A 689 -1.81 45.22 0.12
CA ASP A 689 -0.41 45.40 -0.24
C ASP A 689 0.50 45.04 0.95
N ASN A 690 1.41 44.09 0.74
CA ASN A 690 2.42 43.59 1.68
C ASN A 690 1.93 42.94 2.99
N SER A 691 0.69 43.15 3.43
CA SER A 691 0.15 42.53 4.65
C SER A 691 -1.37 42.48 4.68
N PHE A 692 -1.92 41.66 5.58
CA PHE A 692 -3.36 41.64 5.91
C PHE A 692 -3.55 41.58 7.43
N THR A 693 -4.50 42.35 7.96
CA THR A 693 -4.82 42.39 9.40
C THR A 693 -6.25 41.93 9.65
N ALA A 694 -6.40 40.87 10.44
CA ALA A 694 -7.67 40.45 11.02
C ALA A 694 -7.86 41.21 12.35
N ASN A 695 -8.85 42.11 12.38
CA ASN A 695 -9.05 43.01 13.51
C ASN A 695 -9.89 42.37 14.62
N GLY A 696 -9.46 42.55 15.86
CA GLY A 696 -10.27 42.34 17.06
C GLY A 696 -10.66 40.90 17.35
N LEU A 697 -9.91 39.91 16.85
CA LEU A 697 -10.22 38.49 17.09
C LEU A 697 -10.22 38.19 18.59
N GLY A 698 -11.35 37.74 19.10
CA GLY A 698 -11.55 37.28 20.47
C GLY A 698 -11.00 35.88 20.72
N LYS A 699 -11.33 35.34 21.90
CA LYS A 699 -10.87 34.01 22.31
C LYS A 699 -11.41 32.92 21.39
N HIS A 700 -10.52 32.10 20.84
CA HIS A 700 -10.79 31.03 19.87
C HIS A 700 -11.25 31.52 18.49
N GLU A 701 -11.38 32.83 18.30
CA GLU A 701 -11.66 33.39 16.99
C GLU A 701 -10.45 33.26 16.07
N HIS A 702 -10.75 32.98 14.81
CA HIS A 702 -9.76 32.75 13.76
C HIS A 702 -10.32 33.20 12.41
N VAL A 703 -9.41 33.46 11.48
CA VAL A 703 -9.72 33.52 10.05
C VAL A 703 -8.89 32.46 9.33
N LEU A 704 -9.52 31.78 8.37
CA LEU A 704 -8.83 30.91 7.43
C LEU A 704 -8.93 31.56 6.06
N LEU A 705 -7.78 31.91 5.50
CA LEU A 705 -7.69 32.72 4.30
C LEU A 705 -7.02 31.93 3.18
N LYS A 706 -7.38 32.25 1.95
CA LYS A 706 -6.62 31.91 0.75
C LYS A 706 -6.05 33.20 0.17
N ILE A 707 -4.73 33.30 0.13
CA ILE A 707 -4.00 34.51 -0.29
C ILE A 707 -3.19 34.22 -1.54
N GLY A 708 -3.28 35.10 -2.54
CA GLY A 708 -2.54 34.99 -3.79
C GLY A 708 -3.42 34.89 -5.03
N SER A 709 -2.81 34.55 -6.16
CA SER A 709 -3.51 34.42 -7.45
C SER A 709 -3.44 32.98 -7.98
N LYS A 710 -4.58 32.44 -8.39
CA LYS A 710 -4.63 31.13 -9.07
C LYS A 710 -3.84 31.16 -10.38
N GLY A 711 -3.11 30.09 -10.67
CA GLY A 711 -2.26 29.96 -11.85
C GLY A 711 -0.89 30.62 -11.71
N ALA A 712 -0.60 31.26 -10.57
CA ALA A 712 0.75 31.69 -10.24
C ALA A 712 1.65 30.48 -9.95
N THR A 713 2.97 30.68 -9.99
CA THR A 713 3.91 29.66 -9.52
C THR A 713 3.64 29.36 -8.03
N PRO A 714 3.47 28.07 -7.64
CA PRO A 714 3.25 27.71 -6.25
C PRO A 714 4.31 28.31 -5.32
N VAL A 715 3.84 28.96 -4.26
CA VAL A 715 4.69 29.58 -3.24
C VAL A 715 5.65 28.53 -2.66
N LYS A 716 6.93 28.84 -2.52
CA LYS A 716 7.88 27.89 -1.92
C LYS A 716 7.55 27.67 -0.44
N GLY A 717 7.52 26.41 -0.01
CA GLY A 717 7.51 26.07 1.41
C GLY A 717 8.89 26.32 2.04
N PRO A 718 9.01 26.15 3.36
CA PRO A 718 10.29 26.14 4.05
C PRO A 718 11.17 25.03 3.46
N ALA A 719 12.48 25.26 3.46
CA ALA A 719 13.42 24.21 3.11
C ALA A 719 13.41 23.16 4.22
N PRO A 720 13.35 21.85 3.90
CA PRO A 720 13.53 20.81 4.90
C PRO A 720 14.86 20.99 5.61
N ILE A 721 14.93 20.63 6.89
CA ILE A 721 16.22 20.61 7.59
C ILE A 721 17.14 19.59 6.87
N PRO A 722 18.41 19.93 6.60
CA PRO A 722 19.38 18.98 6.06
C PRO A 722 19.60 17.80 7.02
N GLU A 723 19.79 16.59 6.49
CA GLU A 723 19.93 15.38 7.30
C GLU A 723 21.05 15.49 8.33
N GLU A 724 22.19 16.07 7.97
CA GLU A 724 23.36 16.26 8.84
C GLU A 724 23.08 17.08 10.10
N ALA A 725 22.01 17.88 10.12
CA ALA A 725 21.65 18.67 11.29
C ALA A 725 20.86 17.86 12.34
N TYR A 726 20.35 16.67 12.00
CA TYR A 726 19.57 15.84 12.92
C TYR A 726 19.96 14.36 12.92
N THR A 727 20.95 13.97 12.12
CA THR A 727 21.45 12.60 12.09
C THR A 727 22.94 12.49 11.88
N VAL A 728 23.50 11.35 12.27
CA VAL A 728 24.89 10.99 12.00
C VAL A 728 25.04 10.69 10.52
N THR A 729 25.86 11.49 9.81
CA THR A 729 26.07 11.33 8.37
C THR A 729 27.49 10.93 8.00
N GLN A 730 28.48 11.21 8.86
CA GLN A 730 29.91 11.08 8.61
C GLN A 730 30.63 10.24 9.68
N ALA A 731 31.81 9.73 9.34
CA ALA A 731 32.71 9.03 10.28
C ALA A 731 33.27 9.99 11.35
N GLY A 732 33.61 9.46 12.52
CA GLY A 732 34.18 10.21 13.65
C GLY A 732 33.17 10.53 14.76
N ILE A 733 33.47 11.55 15.56
CA ILE A 733 32.68 11.94 16.73
C ILE A 733 31.56 12.89 16.33
N THR A 734 30.33 12.56 16.69
CA THR A 734 29.18 13.47 16.64
C THR A 734 28.65 13.69 18.05
N TYR A 735 28.73 14.91 18.56
CA TYR A 735 28.09 15.25 19.84
C TYR A 735 26.59 15.35 19.67
N LEU A 736 25.82 14.81 20.61
CA LEU A 736 24.36 14.88 20.54
C LEU A 736 23.83 16.31 20.74
N SER A 737 24.64 17.21 21.31
CA SER A 737 24.31 18.63 21.40
C SER A 737 24.55 19.41 20.09
N ASP A 738 25.20 18.80 19.10
CA ASP A 738 25.44 19.39 17.78
C ASP A 738 24.38 19.03 16.74
N ILE A 739 23.49 18.08 17.05
CA ILE A 739 22.39 17.66 16.19
C ILE A 739 21.04 17.81 16.90
N TYR A 740 19.96 17.98 16.13
CA TYR A 740 18.62 18.10 16.66
C TYR A 740 18.05 16.73 17.05
N TYR A 741 17.45 16.65 18.23
CA TYR A 741 16.62 15.50 18.58
C TYR A 741 15.35 15.48 17.72
N MET A 742 14.89 14.28 17.36
CA MET A 742 13.73 14.06 16.49
C MET A 742 12.42 13.93 17.26
N LEU A 743 12.52 13.59 18.54
CA LEU A 743 11.40 13.46 19.47
C LEU A 743 11.82 13.92 20.86
N LYS A 744 10.88 14.53 21.59
CA LYS A 744 11.00 14.72 23.04
C LYS A 744 9.74 14.30 23.79
N LYS A 745 9.92 13.85 25.02
CA LYS A 745 8.87 13.74 26.04
C LYS A 745 9.31 14.41 27.34
N GLY A 746 8.43 15.23 27.90
CA GLY A 746 8.74 16.03 29.08
C GLY A 746 9.53 17.29 28.74
N ASN A 747 10.47 17.68 29.60
CA ASN A 747 11.27 18.88 29.40
C ASN A 747 12.31 18.65 28.30
N ALA A 748 12.50 19.65 27.43
CA ALA A 748 13.60 19.64 26.48
C ALA A 748 14.95 19.76 27.22
N PRO A 749 16.02 19.12 26.72
CA PRO A 749 17.35 19.32 27.25
C PRO A 749 17.89 20.70 26.87
N VAL A 750 18.84 21.19 27.65
CA VAL A 750 19.65 22.37 27.30
C VAL A 750 20.95 21.88 26.68
N MET A 751 21.29 22.38 25.50
CA MET A 751 22.51 22.00 24.77
C MET A 751 23.73 22.73 25.33
N ASP A 752 24.83 22.01 25.53
CA ASP A 752 26.16 22.51 25.98
C ASP A 752 26.17 23.27 27.31
N ALA A 753 25.08 23.18 28.08
CA ALA A 753 24.94 23.74 29.40
C ALA A 753 24.05 22.83 30.27
N ASN A 754 24.14 23.01 31.59
CA ASN A 754 23.17 22.41 32.49
C ASN A 754 21.80 23.06 32.30
N PHE A 755 20.76 22.48 32.91
CA PHE A 755 19.39 22.95 32.70
C PHE A 755 19.16 24.43 33.08
N ASN A 756 20.00 25.02 33.93
CA ASN A 756 19.92 26.41 34.35
C ASN A 756 20.82 27.34 33.50
N GLY A 757 21.32 26.89 32.35
CA GLY A 757 22.16 27.66 31.44
C GLY A 757 23.60 27.88 31.92
N LYS A 758 24.07 27.14 32.93
CA LYS A 758 25.45 27.21 33.44
C LYS A 758 26.31 26.09 32.84
N PRO A 759 27.66 26.21 32.80
CA PRO A 759 28.51 25.15 32.28
C PRO A 759 28.31 23.82 33.00
N ILE A 760 28.28 22.72 32.24
CA ILE A 760 28.17 21.36 32.78
C ILE A 760 29.42 21.05 33.62
N LYS A 761 29.23 20.70 34.90
CA LYS A 761 30.31 20.37 35.84
C LYS A 761 30.05 19.05 36.54
N ILE A 762 30.92 18.06 36.32
CA ILE A 762 30.85 16.75 36.98
C ILE A 762 32.15 16.52 37.74
N LYS A 763 32.05 16.29 39.07
CA LYS A 763 33.20 16.14 39.99
C LYS A 763 34.30 17.21 39.82
N GLY A 764 33.90 18.45 39.53
CA GLY A 764 34.83 19.59 39.36
C GLY A 764 35.37 19.77 37.94
N ARG A 765 35.29 18.76 37.07
CA ARG A 765 35.62 18.88 35.65
C ARG A 765 34.50 19.58 34.90
N LYS A 766 34.85 20.57 34.08
CA LYS A 766 33.95 21.25 33.15
C LYS A 766 33.90 20.49 31.83
N TYR A 767 32.70 20.37 31.26
CA TYR A 767 32.49 19.80 29.92
C TYR A 767 31.98 20.91 29.01
N LYS A 768 32.59 21.02 27.81
CA LYS A 768 32.15 21.97 26.78
C LYS A 768 30.92 21.46 26.03
N LYS A 769 30.81 20.14 25.89
CA LYS A 769 29.73 19.45 25.18
C LYS A 769 28.88 18.61 26.13
N GLY A 770 27.59 18.51 25.86
CA GLY A 770 26.67 17.68 26.64
C GLY A 770 25.27 18.24 26.74
N LEU A 771 24.44 17.59 27.57
CA LEU A 771 23.01 17.91 27.71
C LEU A 771 22.65 18.13 29.18
N GLY A 772 21.99 19.24 29.49
CA GLY A 772 21.37 19.52 30.78
C GLY A 772 19.90 19.12 30.80
N ALA A 773 19.47 18.33 31.78
CA ALA A 773 18.12 17.78 31.87
C ALA A 773 17.41 18.15 33.17
N LYS A 774 16.06 18.18 33.18
CA LYS A 774 15.23 18.42 34.36
C LYS A 774 14.07 17.43 34.46
N SER A 775 13.88 16.90 35.66
CA SER A 775 12.79 15.99 36.02
C SER A 775 12.65 14.86 35.00
N LYS A 776 11.53 14.77 34.27
CA LYS A 776 11.37 13.90 33.11
C LYS A 776 11.83 14.64 31.84
N SER A 777 12.84 14.10 31.18
CA SER A 777 13.43 14.60 29.94
C SER A 777 13.87 13.41 29.13
N SER A 778 13.11 13.07 28.09
CA SER A 778 13.43 11.99 27.15
C SER A 778 13.60 12.60 25.76
N THR A 779 14.72 12.32 25.08
CA THR A 779 14.99 12.83 23.72
C THR A 779 15.61 11.78 22.82
N MET A 780 15.03 11.62 21.62
CA MET A 780 15.48 10.64 20.63
C MET A 780 16.39 11.28 19.59
N TYR A 781 17.53 10.66 19.35
CA TYR A 781 18.52 11.09 18.35
C TYR A 781 18.65 10.02 17.26
N ARG A 782 18.70 10.45 16.00
CA ARG A 782 18.81 9.54 14.86
C ARG A 782 20.28 9.25 14.56
N LEU A 783 20.65 7.98 14.57
CA LEU A 783 21.98 7.45 14.29
C LEU A 783 22.14 6.92 12.86
N ASN A 784 21.02 6.66 12.17
CA ASN A 784 20.98 6.23 10.76
C ASN A 784 21.80 4.97 10.46
N GLY A 785 21.93 4.06 11.44
CA GLY A 785 22.75 2.85 11.35
C GLY A 785 24.27 3.08 11.29
N LYS A 786 24.73 4.34 11.36
CA LYS A 786 26.13 4.73 11.11
C LYS A 786 27.00 4.80 12.36
N ALA A 787 26.41 4.96 13.55
CA ALA A 787 27.18 4.99 14.79
C ALA A 787 27.53 3.58 15.27
N ALA A 788 28.72 3.40 15.84
CA ALA A 788 29.17 2.15 16.46
C ALA A 788 29.21 2.21 18.00
N ARG A 789 29.51 3.39 18.58
CA ARG A 789 29.59 3.57 20.04
C ARG A 789 28.82 4.81 20.49
N PHE A 790 28.20 4.74 21.66
CA PHE A 790 27.72 5.91 22.41
C PHE A 790 28.50 6.06 23.71
N LYS A 791 28.96 7.28 23.99
CA LYS A 791 29.69 7.61 25.22
C LYS A 791 29.11 8.86 25.88
N ALA A 792 29.08 8.85 27.21
CA ALA A 792 28.68 10.00 28.02
C ALA A 792 29.14 9.84 29.48
N ILE A 793 29.09 10.92 30.25
CA ILE A 793 29.34 10.91 31.70
C ILE A 793 28.12 11.52 32.38
N VAL A 794 27.42 10.72 33.17
CA VAL A 794 26.16 11.14 33.81
C VAL A 794 26.35 11.45 35.29
N SER A 795 25.66 12.49 35.76
CA SER A 795 25.55 12.83 37.18
C SER A 795 24.37 13.76 37.45
N LEU A 796 23.88 13.80 38.70
CA LEU A 796 22.96 14.85 39.13
C LEU A 796 23.68 16.21 39.23
N ASP A 797 23.04 17.27 38.75
CA ASP A 797 23.58 18.63 38.87
C ASP A 797 23.59 19.10 40.33
N LYS A 798 24.55 19.96 40.69
CA LYS A 798 24.65 20.56 42.02
C LYS A 798 23.46 21.46 42.38
N SER A 799 22.66 21.92 41.41
CA SER A 799 21.41 22.64 41.67
C SER A 799 20.29 21.74 42.16
N SER A 800 20.44 20.41 42.09
CA SER A 800 19.46 19.48 42.64
C SER A 800 19.40 19.55 44.17
N PRO A 801 18.20 19.34 44.76
CA PRO A 801 18.07 19.16 46.21
C PRO A 801 19.02 18.08 46.73
N LYS A 802 19.47 18.21 47.98
CA LYS A 802 20.52 17.32 48.56
C LYS A 802 20.07 15.86 48.64
N ASP A 803 18.80 15.63 48.89
CA ASP A 803 18.11 14.35 49.01
C ASP A 803 17.49 13.87 47.68
N ALA A 804 17.62 14.66 46.62
CA ALA A 804 17.07 14.30 45.32
C ALA A 804 17.77 13.08 44.74
N THR A 805 16.98 12.31 44.00
CA THR A 805 17.44 11.13 43.27
C THR A 805 16.96 11.22 41.83
N GLY A 806 17.75 10.69 40.92
CA GLY A 806 17.41 10.62 39.51
C GLY A 806 18.01 9.38 38.85
N GLN A 807 17.61 9.11 37.63
CA GLN A 807 18.02 7.94 36.87
C GLN A 807 18.24 8.33 35.41
N PHE A 808 19.30 7.79 34.81
CA PHE A 808 19.67 7.96 33.42
C PHE A 808 19.55 6.62 32.71
N LYS A 809 18.90 6.61 31.55
CA LYS A 809 18.81 5.45 30.69
C LYS A 809 19.14 5.80 29.25
N VAL A 810 19.80 4.87 28.58
CA VAL A 810 19.94 4.88 27.11
C VAL A 810 19.14 3.69 26.59
N MET A 811 18.21 3.96 25.68
CA MET A 811 17.26 2.97 25.19
C MET A 811 17.22 2.98 23.66
N VAL A 812 16.84 1.84 23.08
CA VAL A 812 16.35 1.78 21.71
C VAL A 812 14.84 1.88 21.78
N GLU A 813 14.28 2.92 21.17
CA GLU A 813 12.85 3.20 21.09
C GLU A 813 12.19 3.65 22.41
N GLU A 814 10.95 4.13 22.32
CA GLU A 814 10.35 5.03 23.32
C GLU A 814 9.38 4.37 24.31
N ARG A 815 8.52 3.44 23.85
CA ARG A 815 7.34 3.05 24.65
C ARG A 815 7.04 1.55 24.68
N PHE A 816 7.33 0.80 23.62
CA PHE A 816 6.93 -0.60 23.47
C PHE A 816 8.16 -1.45 23.16
N GLY A 817 8.44 -2.45 24.01
CA GLY A 817 9.62 -3.33 23.88
C GLY A 817 10.99 -2.68 24.07
N GLY A 818 11.05 -1.34 24.26
CA GLY A 818 12.28 -0.55 24.22
C GLY A 818 13.47 -1.19 24.92
N ARG A 819 14.52 -1.49 24.15
CA ARG A 819 15.70 -2.20 24.66
C ARG A 819 16.58 -1.24 25.44
N VAL A 820 16.65 -1.42 26.76
CA VAL A 820 17.54 -0.63 27.62
C VAL A 820 18.99 -1.06 27.37
N LEU A 821 19.75 -0.19 26.72
CA LEU A 821 21.19 -0.39 26.48
C LEU A 821 22.03 -0.03 27.71
N PHE A 822 21.54 0.91 28.52
CA PHE A 822 22.18 1.34 29.75
C PHE A 822 21.16 1.85 30.77
N ASP A 823 21.38 1.54 32.04
CA ASP A 823 20.60 2.04 33.17
C ASP A 823 21.53 2.36 34.35
N SER A 824 21.60 3.64 34.73
CA SER A 824 22.42 4.10 35.86
C SER A 824 21.96 3.58 37.22
N LYS A 825 20.75 3.00 37.27
CA LYS A 825 19.95 2.84 38.50
C LYS A 825 19.75 4.21 39.17
N LYS A 826 19.25 4.19 40.40
CA LYS A 826 18.98 5.40 41.17
C LYS A 826 20.28 6.06 41.61
N MET A 827 20.57 7.24 41.06
CA MET A 827 21.72 8.08 41.42
C MET A 827 21.33 9.13 42.46
N LYS A 828 22.28 9.46 43.33
CA LYS A 828 22.24 10.56 44.29
C LYS A 828 23.21 11.67 43.89
N ARG A 829 23.08 12.82 44.54
CA ARG A 829 23.99 13.95 44.30
C ARG A 829 25.42 13.57 44.69
N GLY A 830 26.35 13.75 43.75
CA GLY A 830 27.76 13.42 43.92
C GLY A 830 28.16 12.13 43.22
N ASP A 831 27.23 11.27 42.81
CA ASP A 831 27.53 10.09 42.00
C ASP A 831 27.96 10.52 40.58
N LYS A 832 28.83 9.72 39.95
CA LYS A 832 29.14 9.81 38.51
C LYS A 832 29.15 8.40 37.93
N ILE A 833 28.70 8.25 36.69
CA ILE A 833 28.89 7.03 35.91
C ILE A 833 29.38 7.42 34.52
N GLU A 834 30.36 6.68 34.01
CA GLU A 834 30.84 6.79 32.63
C GLU A 834 30.14 5.71 31.81
N ILE A 835 29.59 6.10 30.67
CA ILE A 835 28.83 5.27 29.74
C ILE A 835 29.72 5.03 28.53
N ASP A 836 29.85 3.78 28.12
CA ASP A 836 30.49 3.37 26.87
C ASP A 836 29.78 2.10 26.38
N ILE A 837 28.85 2.25 25.44
CA ILE A 837 27.97 1.17 24.97
C ILE A 837 27.99 1.03 23.45
N ASP A 838 27.69 -0.17 22.98
CA ASP A 838 27.54 -0.49 21.56
C ASP A 838 26.19 0.01 21.03
N VAL A 839 26.22 0.70 19.90
CA VAL A 839 25.03 1.19 19.19
C VAL A 839 25.06 0.84 17.69
N LYS A 840 25.92 -0.12 17.30
CA LYS A 840 26.11 -0.51 15.90
C LYS A 840 24.81 -0.97 15.26
N GLY A 841 24.52 -0.40 14.09
CA GLY A 841 23.34 -0.75 13.29
C GLY A 841 22.02 -0.20 13.83
N LEU A 842 22.03 0.58 14.92
CA LEU A 842 20.82 1.22 15.43
C LEU A 842 20.50 2.48 14.62
N ASP A 843 19.22 2.67 14.30
CA ASP A 843 18.74 3.87 13.63
C ASP A 843 18.56 5.06 14.58
N PHE A 844 18.38 4.80 15.88
CA PHE A 844 18.16 5.83 16.89
C PHE A 844 18.52 5.35 18.30
N ILE A 845 18.77 6.32 19.18
CA ILE A 845 18.85 6.11 20.62
C ILE A 845 17.99 7.15 21.34
N LEU A 846 17.36 6.73 22.43
CA LEU A 846 16.63 7.57 23.35
C LEU A 846 17.46 7.81 24.61
N LEU A 847 17.73 9.07 24.93
CA LEU A 847 18.29 9.46 26.22
C LEU A 847 17.16 9.87 27.16
N GLU A 848 17.00 9.12 28.25
CA GLU A 848 16.00 9.41 29.28
C GLU A 848 16.67 9.80 30.60
N PHE A 849 16.25 10.94 31.13
CA PHE A 849 16.48 11.33 32.51
C PHE A 849 15.16 11.43 33.25
N THR A 850 15.07 10.81 34.43
CA THR A 850 13.89 10.86 35.29
C THR A 850 14.21 11.22 36.73
N GLY A 851 13.23 11.84 37.39
CA GLY A 851 13.22 12.10 38.83
C GLY A 851 12.30 13.27 39.18
N LYS A 852 12.06 13.50 40.48
CA LYS A 852 11.13 14.52 40.97
C LYS A 852 11.88 15.81 41.33
N LYS A 853 11.61 16.90 40.60
CA LYS A 853 12.23 18.23 40.84
C LYS A 853 13.78 18.17 40.90
N VAL A 854 14.38 17.35 40.05
CA VAL A 854 15.82 17.07 40.02
C VAL A 854 16.42 17.52 38.68
N PHE A 855 17.71 17.81 38.66
CA PHE A 855 18.46 18.19 37.48
C PHE A 855 19.60 17.20 37.21
N GLY A 856 19.79 16.83 35.96
CA GLY A 856 20.78 15.86 35.51
C GLY A 856 21.67 16.44 34.42
N ASN A 857 22.89 15.92 34.32
CA ASN A 857 23.85 16.28 33.28
C ASN A 857 24.31 15.03 32.54
N TRP A 858 24.22 15.06 31.21
CA TRP A 858 24.92 14.17 30.29
C TRP A 858 26.17 14.90 29.78
N GLY A 859 27.27 14.82 30.53
CA GLY A 859 28.54 15.42 30.11
C GLY A 859 29.17 14.64 28.96
N ASP A 860 29.71 15.35 27.96
CA ASP A 860 30.41 14.75 26.82
C ASP A 860 29.59 13.70 26.07
N ALA A 861 28.26 13.89 25.95
CA ALA A 861 27.39 12.92 25.28
C ALA A 861 27.61 12.93 23.76
N HIS A 862 28.17 11.84 23.22
CA HIS A 862 28.50 11.70 21.80
C HIS A 862 28.38 10.27 21.30
N VAL A 863 28.31 10.16 19.98
CA VAL A 863 28.45 8.89 19.25
C VAL A 863 29.71 8.90 18.40
N ILE A 864 30.21 7.70 18.09
CA ILE A 864 31.38 7.48 17.26
C ILE A 864 30.96 6.62 16.07
N ALA A 865 31.08 7.16 14.86
CA ALA A 865 30.90 6.45 13.60
C ALA A 865 32.26 5.94 13.06
N PRO A 866 32.33 4.69 12.57
CA PRO A 866 33.56 4.07 12.11
C PRO A 866 34.07 4.63 10.77
#